data_AF-A0A1Z5TED8-F1
#
_entry.id   AF-A0A1Z5TED8-F1
#
_cell.length_a   1.000
_cell.length_b   1.000
_cell.length_c   1.000
_cell.angle_alpha   90.00
_cell.angle_beta   90.00
_cell.angle_gamma   90.00
#
_symmetry.space_group_name_H-M   'P 1'
#
loop_
_entity.id
_entity.type
_entity.pdbx_description
1 polymer ?
#
loop_
_entity_poly.entity_id
_entity_poly.type
_entity_poly.pdbx_seq_one_letter_code
_entity_poly.pdbx_strand_id
1 'polypeptide(L)'
;MLFTTRKVSALAALIQERIKETESPISKATAAGVAHVEPPLLPGCEETHSSTKAGLLAIQLLPLIVIYPMKRAFTWTLFIYFLTYTQGWVTNQTILGRLLDLCISMFVARALTRTIAPLLAITFKWLVIGKYKEGLYPMWSRYHTRWWLCQKVIAIAGMGNFGICNTTRVAYYRMLGATIGRSVSIQKGATLGEYDLVSIGNEAVLERCIVRPFGAERNTSMYLGRISIGPRAVIGTASIVAPGTVVPENACLGPNTSSWEVADADESNRDLAPSRIPAAHWTLNFFAGLPIQFLTKFVGAMPWLLCLIALVSHKPHDEVSDMLREVCIWFSGENRVGLHYAALSANAVLSPVAYFFAVYLVKKSFDLALGAVQPTRADQQSNVSKFRAQLLRSLMPAPAFHNLSELFGTHYEKTSQLARLMGAKVGKRVYWPGTGPSIQDFPLLEIGDDVVFGSRSHLVTSDGSGSETIKIRSGAMVADRVVLLPGVELGERTVMGSGALTKRDSQYAPGTTWVGAKKGEAVCLTTTEPDDKTPSSNQTGKSVPTAHALSVNDVIHSPYSHSGINSTWTTLVPHPDSEASSIALVEKGTMPHHQFDNKTSRTAIKASNSTSVTVHEVGSSASLDAEAESSSPFGRAFYQGKASYRVWSQSTITLYSTFVALSTATFWNIGSISAVQVIGHAYENNTILSQHFIGQNTLRPLALYIYFTGIIIAIMAVQSTLVLAFLIGSKWLLMGRRQQGNYDWDKSPYCQRWQLFLKLESLRRHCYGGHGILGMLTGTHWIVLYFRALGLKCGKDCALFAGGLPSLVFTEPDLLTLGDRVSVDDASLVGHINTRGKFDLNPLHVGDRRVLRSGSRLLSGARMEADTCLLEHTLVMAGDVVDEGSTSQGWPAEEFKGNRTPTLKVGQTWTVEKA
;
A
#
# COMPACT_ATOMS: atom_id res chain seq x y z
N MET A 1 16.48 22.45 15.31
CA MET A 1 17.09 22.96 16.57
C MET A 1 16.11 23.21 17.72
N LEU A 2 14.90 23.78 17.54
CA LEU A 2 14.01 24.05 18.69
C LEU A 2 13.76 22.79 19.56
N PHE A 3 13.44 21.66 18.93
CA PHE A 3 13.14 20.39 19.60
C PHE A 3 14.33 19.73 20.35
N THR A 4 15.54 20.28 20.28
CA THR A 4 16.71 19.79 21.05
C THR A 4 17.03 20.62 22.30
N THR A 5 16.30 21.72 22.54
CA THR A 5 16.70 22.76 23.50
C THR A 5 15.82 22.76 24.76
N ARG A 6 16.29 22.14 25.86
CA ARG A 6 15.46 21.88 27.06
C ARG A 6 15.14 23.09 27.95
N LYS A 7 15.91 24.20 27.88
CA LYS A 7 15.77 25.34 28.81
C LYS A 7 15.12 26.54 28.11
N VAL A 8 14.12 27.16 28.74
CA VAL A 8 13.47 28.39 28.24
C VAL A 8 14.48 29.51 27.99
N SER A 9 15.51 29.65 28.82
CA SER A 9 16.60 30.61 28.62
C SER A 9 17.47 30.30 27.38
N ALA A 10 17.70 29.02 27.07
CA ALA A 10 18.43 28.63 25.86
C ALA A 10 17.56 28.76 24.61
N LEU A 11 16.25 28.52 24.71
CA LEU A 11 15.29 28.80 23.64
C LEU A 11 15.19 30.32 23.39
N ALA A 12 15.14 31.13 24.45
CA ALA A 12 15.15 32.58 24.37
C ALA A 12 16.47 33.12 23.78
N ALA A 13 17.62 32.51 24.09
CA ALA A 13 18.89 32.84 23.46
C ALA A 13 18.88 32.55 21.95
N LEU A 14 18.36 31.38 21.54
CA LEU A 14 18.23 30.99 20.12
C LEU A 14 17.23 31.90 19.37
N ILE A 15 16.17 32.35 20.06
CA ILE A 15 15.22 33.35 19.54
C ILE A 15 15.90 34.73 19.42
N GLN A 16 16.68 35.16 20.42
CA GLN A 16 17.44 36.41 20.36
C GLN A 16 18.55 36.39 19.29
N GLU A 17 19.14 35.23 19.03
CA GLU A 17 20.10 34.99 17.95
C GLU A 17 19.42 35.15 16.58
N ARG A 18 18.27 34.50 16.35
CA ARG A 18 17.46 34.69 15.13
C ARG A 18 16.93 36.11 14.96
N ILE A 19 16.52 36.78 16.04
CA ILE A 19 16.13 38.19 16.00
C ILE A 19 17.34 39.04 15.59
N LYS A 20 18.53 38.81 16.14
CA LYS A 20 19.76 39.54 15.75
C LYS A 20 20.20 39.29 14.31
N GLU A 21 20.03 38.08 13.77
CA GLU A 21 20.24 37.83 12.33
C GLU A 21 19.28 38.69 11.49
N THR A 22 18.01 38.76 11.91
CA THR A 22 16.95 39.56 11.25
C THR A 22 17.18 41.07 11.39
N GLU A 23 17.72 41.53 12.51
CA GLU A 23 18.06 42.95 12.80
C GLU A 23 19.45 43.37 12.31
N SER A 24 20.21 42.47 11.66
CA SER A 24 21.55 42.76 11.15
C SER A 24 21.52 43.90 10.10
N PRO A 25 22.61 44.68 9.92
CA PRO A 25 22.56 45.95 9.17
C PRO A 25 22.07 45.84 7.72
N ILE A 26 22.12 44.65 7.12
CA ILE A 26 21.62 44.35 5.77
C ILE A 26 20.11 44.63 5.67
N SER A 27 19.31 44.36 6.72
CA SER A 27 17.86 44.63 6.72
C SER A 27 17.48 46.10 6.91
N LYS A 28 18.42 46.96 7.33
CA LYS A 28 18.21 48.41 7.45
C LYS A 28 18.63 49.18 6.20
N ALA A 29 19.55 48.65 5.39
CA ALA A 29 19.86 49.18 4.06
C ALA A 29 18.64 49.07 3.10
N THR A 30 17.77 48.09 3.30
CA THR A 30 16.56 47.86 2.48
C THR A 30 15.41 48.85 2.72
N ALA A 31 15.53 49.78 3.67
CA ALA A 31 14.46 50.74 3.99
C ALA A 31 14.50 52.05 3.17
N ALA A 32 15.59 52.32 2.44
CA ALA A 32 15.73 53.52 1.62
C ALA A 32 16.58 53.24 0.36
N GLY A 33 15.95 53.19 -0.81
CA GLY A 33 16.63 53.06 -2.11
C GLY A 33 16.62 51.67 -2.76
N VAL A 34 15.74 50.76 -2.34
CA VAL A 34 15.54 49.47 -3.03
C VAL A 34 14.76 49.71 -4.32
N ALA A 35 15.43 49.62 -5.47
CA ALA A 35 14.76 49.42 -6.75
C ALA A 35 13.93 48.12 -6.69
N HIS A 36 12.76 48.08 -7.33
CA HIS A 36 11.84 46.93 -7.27
C HIS A 36 12.53 45.62 -7.68
N VAL A 37 13.00 44.86 -6.69
CA VAL A 37 13.36 43.45 -6.85
C VAL A 37 12.04 42.69 -6.90
N GLU A 38 11.67 42.22 -8.10
CA GLU A 38 10.51 41.34 -8.23
C GLU A 38 10.69 40.11 -7.33
N PRO A 39 9.64 39.68 -6.59
CA PRO A 39 9.75 38.50 -5.73
C PRO A 39 10.12 37.29 -6.60
N PRO A 40 11.07 36.44 -6.15
CA PRO A 40 11.60 35.37 -6.98
C PRO A 40 10.49 34.42 -7.45
N LEU A 41 10.35 34.28 -8.77
CA LEU A 41 9.30 33.48 -9.41
C LEU A 41 9.31 32.03 -8.90
N LEU A 42 8.37 31.72 -8.01
CA LEU A 42 8.23 30.39 -7.40
C LEU A 42 7.78 29.36 -8.46
N PRO A 43 8.46 28.19 -8.59
CA PRO A 43 8.20 27.22 -9.64
C PRO A 43 6.72 26.86 -9.81
N GLY A 44 6.19 27.12 -11.00
CA GLY A 44 4.80 26.93 -11.41
C GLY A 44 4.53 27.58 -12.76
N CYS A 45 3.44 27.20 -13.42
CA CYS A 45 2.91 27.92 -14.58
C CYS A 45 2.12 29.15 -14.11
N GLU A 46 2.26 30.27 -14.80
CA GLU A 46 1.36 31.42 -14.65
C GLU A 46 0.13 31.31 -15.57
N GLU A 47 0.28 30.68 -16.75
CA GLU A 47 -0.88 30.19 -17.51
C GLU A 47 -1.59 29.10 -16.71
N THR A 48 -2.87 29.29 -16.41
CA THR A 48 -3.69 28.33 -15.65
C THR A 48 -4.95 27.93 -16.43
N HIS A 49 -5.59 26.85 -16.00
CA HIS A 49 -6.84 26.37 -16.59
C HIS A 49 -7.82 25.96 -15.48
N SER A 50 -9.11 26.22 -15.67
CA SER A 50 -10.10 25.69 -14.74
C SER A 50 -10.34 24.19 -14.94
N SER A 51 -10.39 23.49 -13.80
CA SER A 51 -10.77 22.09 -13.62
C SER A 51 -12.23 21.79 -13.98
N THR A 52 -13.07 22.81 -14.11
CA THR A 52 -14.54 22.68 -14.23
C THR A 52 -15.08 22.59 -15.67
N LYS A 53 -14.22 22.67 -16.68
CA LYS A 53 -14.63 22.69 -18.10
C LYS A 53 -15.42 21.42 -18.48
N ALA A 54 -16.66 21.54 -18.95
CA ALA A 54 -17.56 20.39 -19.19
C ALA A 54 -16.95 19.27 -20.06
N GLY A 55 -16.29 19.60 -21.17
CA GLY A 55 -15.63 18.61 -22.04
C GLY A 55 -14.46 17.87 -21.37
N LEU A 56 -13.72 18.53 -20.47
CA LEU A 56 -12.70 17.90 -19.64
C LEU A 56 -13.34 16.93 -18.64
N LEU A 57 -14.41 17.35 -17.97
CA LEU A 57 -15.13 16.51 -17.00
C LEU A 57 -15.69 15.24 -17.64
N ALA A 58 -16.19 15.33 -18.88
CA ALA A 58 -16.63 14.18 -19.66
C ALA A 58 -15.48 13.22 -20.01
N ILE A 59 -14.35 13.74 -20.50
CA ILE A 59 -13.13 12.93 -20.77
C ILE A 59 -12.64 12.24 -19.50
N GLN A 60 -12.71 12.92 -18.35
CA GLN A 60 -12.31 12.40 -17.04
C GLN A 60 -13.22 11.27 -16.50
N LEU A 61 -14.38 11.02 -17.11
CA LEU A 61 -15.21 9.85 -16.78
C LEU A 61 -14.91 8.62 -17.65
N LEU A 62 -14.23 8.76 -18.79
CA LEU A 62 -13.98 7.64 -19.73
C LEU A 62 -13.29 6.42 -19.08
N PRO A 63 -12.28 6.54 -18.19
CA PRO A 63 -11.67 5.38 -17.56
C PRO A 63 -12.66 4.57 -16.71
N LEU A 64 -13.51 5.26 -15.94
CA LEU A 64 -14.50 4.70 -15.03
C LEU A 64 -15.73 4.14 -15.75
N ILE A 65 -16.24 4.87 -16.73
CA ILE A 65 -17.52 4.57 -17.41
C ILE A 65 -17.32 3.69 -18.64
N VAL A 66 -16.18 3.74 -19.33
CA VAL A 66 -16.01 3.04 -20.63
C VAL A 66 -14.86 2.02 -20.58
N ILE A 67 -13.65 2.44 -20.22
CA ILE A 67 -12.44 1.64 -20.46
C ILE A 67 -12.34 0.42 -19.54
N TYR A 68 -12.71 0.55 -18.25
CA TYR A 68 -12.77 -0.61 -17.36
C TYR A 68 -13.91 -1.59 -17.72
N PRO A 69 -15.16 -1.14 -17.99
CA PRO A 69 -16.19 -2.00 -18.60
C PRO A 69 -15.77 -2.71 -19.88
N MET A 70 -15.04 -2.06 -20.80
CA MET A 70 -14.48 -2.71 -21.99
C MET A 70 -13.52 -3.86 -21.63
N LYS A 71 -12.56 -3.65 -20.72
CA LYS A 71 -11.65 -4.72 -20.26
C LYS A 71 -12.43 -5.89 -19.67
N ARG A 72 -13.48 -5.59 -18.90
CA ARG A 72 -14.34 -6.58 -18.25
C ARG A 72 -15.17 -7.38 -19.25
N ALA A 73 -15.81 -6.70 -20.21
CA ALA A 73 -16.55 -7.31 -21.29
C ALA A 73 -15.67 -8.26 -22.11
N PHE A 74 -14.43 -7.84 -22.43
CA PHE A 74 -13.47 -8.66 -23.17
C PHE A 74 -13.16 -9.99 -22.47
N THR A 75 -12.86 -9.97 -21.17
CA THR A 75 -12.67 -11.19 -20.37
C THR A 75 -13.91 -12.10 -20.40
N TRP A 76 -15.11 -11.53 -20.33
CA TRP A 76 -16.36 -12.30 -20.34
C TRP A 76 -16.71 -12.86 -21.72
N THR A 77 -16.45 -12.13 -22.80
CA THR A 77 -16.56 -12.65 -24.18
C THR A 77 -15.60 -13.81 -24.41
N LEU A 78 -14.31 -13.65 -24.07
CA LEU A 78 -13.33 -14.74 -24.18
C LEU A 78 -13.72 -15.97 -23.37
N PHE A 79 -14.22 -15.78 -22.15
CA PHE A 79 -14.67 -16.85 -21.28
C PHE A 79 -15.86 -17.62 -21.89
N ILE A 80 -16.92 -16.94 -22.33
CA ILE A 80 -18.10 -17.58 -22.92
C ILE A 80 -17.74 -18.31 -24.22
N TYR A 81 -16.88 -17.73 -25.07
CA TYR A 81 -16.42 -18.40 -26.29
C TYR A 81 -15.56 -19.64 -26.01
N PHE A 82 -14.66 -19.60 -25.03
CA PHE A 82 -13.86 -20.79 -24.68
C PHE A 82 -14.74 -21.87 -24.02
N LEU A 83 -15.66 -21.49 -23.13
CA LEU A 83 -16.62 -22.41 -22.51
C LEU A 83 -17.54 -23.07 -23.56
N THR A 84 -17.87 -22.35 -24.63
CA THR A 84 -18.59 -22.89 -25.80
C THR A 84 -17.74 -23.94 -26.53
N TYR A 85 -16.45 -23.66 -26.75
CA TYR A 85 -15.54 -24.60 -27.41
C TYR A 85 -15.33 -25.90 -26.59
N THR A 86 -15.24 -25.80 -25.26
CA THR A 86 -15.08 -27.00 -24.40
C THR A 86 -16.32 -27.89 -24.36
N GLN A 87 -17.50 -27.45 -24.82
CA GLN A 87 -18.68 -28.32 -24.84
C GLN A 87 -18.51 -29.54 -25.76
N GLY A 88 -17.66 -29.44 -26.79
CA GLY A 88 -17.33 -30.55 -27.68
C GLY A 88 -16.25 -31.50 -27.13
N TRP A 89 -15.74 -31.29 -25.92
CA TRP A 89 -14.68 -32.13 -25.34
C TRP A 89 -15.24 -33.35 -24.61
N VAL A 90 -14.49 -34.47 -24.64
CA VAL A 90 -14.88 -35.73 -23.96
C VAL A 90 -15.04 -35.54 -22.44
N THR A 91 -14.33 -34.58 -21.85
CA THR A 91 -14.46 -34.15 -20.44
C THR A 91 -15.89 -33.72 -20.07
N ASN A 92 -16.64 -33.12 -21.01
CA ASN A 92 -18.00 -32.61 -20.78
C ASN A 92 -18.99 -33.71 -20.33
N GLN A 93 -18.71 -34.98 -20.61
CA GLN A 93 -19.56 -36.11 -20.21
C GLN A 93 -19.50 -36.43 -18.70
N THR A 94 -18.60 -35.80 -17.93
CA THR A 94 -18.47 -36.01 -16.47
C THR A 94 -18.65 -34.71 -15.68
N ILE A 95 -19.05 -34.78 -14.41
CA ILE A 95 -19.16 -33.58 -13.55
C ILE A 95 -17.78 -32.95 -13.30
N LEU A 96 -16.75 -33.79 -13.04
CA LEU A 96 -15.39 -33.32 -12.78
C LEU A 96 -14.69 -32.78 -14.04
N GLY A 97 -14.96 -33.38 -15.21
CA GLY A 97 -14.50 -32.84 -16.48
C GLY A 97 -15.13 -31.49 -16.78
N ARG A 98 -16.45 -31.32 -16.61
CA ARG A 98 -17.10 -30.00 -16.75
C ARG A 98 -16.57 -28.94 -15.79
N LEU A 99 -16.20 -29.33 -14.57
CA LEU A 99 -15.53 -28.44 -13.62
C LEU A 99 -14.14 -28.01 -14.12
N LEU A 100 -13.37 -28.96 -14.66
CA LEU A 100 -12.07 -28.70 -15.28
C LEU A 100 -12.21 -27.79 -16.50
N ASP A 101 -13.14 -28.07 -17.40
CA ASP A 101 -13.46 -27.30 -18.61
C ASP A 101 -13.81 -25.85 -18.25
N LEU A 102 -14.68 -25.66 -17.24
CA LEU A 102 -15.02 -24.35 -16.70
C LEU A 102 -13.80 -23.62 -16.12
N CYS A 103 -12.96 -24.30 -15.32
CA CYS A 103 -11.76 -23.72 -14.73
C CYS A 103 -10.71 -23.34 -15.78
N ILE A 104 -10.53 -24.16 -16.82
CA ILE A 104 -9.65 -23.87 -17.96
C ILE A 104 -10.21 -22.67 -18.75
N SER A 105 -11.51 -22.63 -19.02
CA SER A 105 -12.17 -21.49 -19.69
C SER A 105 -11.90 -20.17 -18.96
N MET A 106 -12.05 -20.17 -17.63
CA MET A 106 -11.74 -19.00 -16.80
C MET A 106 -10.25 -18.64 -16.81
N PHE A 107 -9.37 -19.64 -16.73
CA PHE A 107 -7.92 -19.45 -16.74
C PHE A 107 -7.45 -18.86 -18.06
N VAL A 108 -7.87 -19.43 -19.19
CA VAL A 108 -7.49 -18.97 -20.54
C VAL A 108 -7.99 -17.54 -20.78
N ALA A 109 -9.25 -17.24 -20.47
CA ALA A 109 -9.79 -15.89 -20.61
C ALA A 109 -8.99 -14.85 -19.78
N ARG A 110 -8.66 -15.18 -18.53
CA ARG A 110 -7.84 -14.31 -17.66
C ARG A 110 -6.39 -14.20 -18.13
N ALA A 111 -5.79 -15.29 -18.60
CA ALA A 111 -4.43 -15.29 -19.13
C ALA A 111 -4.33 -14.43 -20.41
N LEU A 112 -5.29 -14.57 -21.33
CA LEU A 112 -5.36 -13.75 -22.54
C LEU A 112 -5.59 -12.26 -22.22
N THR A 113 -6.58 -11.90 -21.39
CA THR A 113 -6.77 -10.49 -21.01
C THR A 113 -5.52 -9.90 -20.34
N ARG A 114 -4.84 -10.65 -19.46
CA ARG A 114 -3.61 -10.20 -18.77
C ARG A 114 -2.35 -10.21 -19.64
N THR A 115 -2.44 -10.63 -20.90
CA THR A 115 -1.42 -10.37 -21.93
C THR A 115 -1.85 -9.23 -22.86
N ILE A 116 -3.10 -9.25 -23.33
CA ILE A 116 -3.62 -8.35 -24.36
C ILE A 116 -3.86 -6.93 -23.81
N ALA A 117 -4.50 -6.77 -22.66
CA ALA A 117 -4.81 -5.43 -22.13
C ALA A 117 -3.55 -4.59 -21.83
N PRO A 118 -2.46 -5.12 -21.23
CA PRO A 118 -1.21 -4.39 -21.07
C PRO A 118 -0.58 -3.96 -22.42
N LEU A 119 -0.65 -4.79 -23.46
CA LEU A 119 -0.17 -4.47 -24.80
C LEU A 119 -1.00 -3.35 -25.46
N LEU A 120 -2.33 -3.43 -25.36
CA LEU A 120 -3.23 -2.36 -25.85
C LEU A 120 -2.97 -1.04 -25.12
N ALA A 121 -2.66 -1.05 -23.82
CA ALA A 121 -2.30 0.15 -23.06
C ALA A 121 -0.93 0.74 -23.47
N ILE A 122 0.05 -0.10 -23.82
CA ILE A 122 1.32 0.34 -24.42
C ILE A 122 1.06 1.04 -25.75
N THR A 123 0.29 0.42 -26.65
CA THR A 123 -0.08 1.03 -27.94
C THR A 123 -0.84 2.35 -27.74
N PHE A 124 -1.79 2.39 -26.80
CA PHE A 124 -2.52 3.61 -26.43
C PHE A 124 -1.59 4.73 -25.93
N LYS A 125 -0.58 4.42 -25.10
CA LYS A 125 0.44 5.39 -24.66
C LYS A 125 1.16 6.01 -25.86
N TRP A 126 1.62 5.18 -26.79
CA TRP A 126 2.37 5.64 -27.96
C TRP A 126 1.52 6.46 -28.93
N LEU A 127 0.23 6.13 -29.10
CA LEU A 127 -0.71 6.91 -29.91
C LEU A 127 -1.15 8.22 -29.25
N VAL A 128 -1.47 8.21 -27.96
CA VAL A 128 -2.10 9.36 -27.28
C VAL A 128 -1.10 10.38 -26.75
N ILE A 129 0.04 9.98 -26.20
CA ILE A 129 1.07 10.92 -25.70
C ILE A 129 2.42 10.77 -26.40
N GLY A 130 2.74 9.61 -26.98
CA GLY A 130 4.03 9.37 -27.64
C GLY A 130 5.14 9.23 -26.61
N LYS A 131 6.19 10.05 -26.69
CA LYS A 131 7.21 10.18 -25.63
C LYS A 131 6.78 11.25 -24.62
N TYR A 132 6.91 10.97 -23.32
CA TYR A 132 6.82 12.03 -22.31
C TYR A 132 7.92 13.07 -22.55
N LYS A 133 7.56 14.35 -22.44
CA LYS A 133 8.47 15.48 -22.57
C LYS A 133 8.77 16.05 -21.18
N GLU A 134 10.02 16.44 -21.01
CA GLU A 134 10.52 17.15 -19.84
C GLU A 134 10.13 18.63 -19.92
N GLY A 135 9.70 19.21 -18.80
CA GLY A 135 9.17 20.58 -18.76
C GLY A 135 8.14 20.80 -17.66
N LEU A 136 7.47 21.96 -17.71
CA LEU A 136 6.43 22.38 -16.77
C LEU A 136 5.12 22.62 -17.54
N TYR A 137 4.03 22.00 -17.07
CA TYR A 137 2.75 22.00 -17.78
C TYR A 137 1.60 22.34 -16.83
N PRO A 138 0.68 23.27 -17.17
CA PRO A 138 -0.47 23.54 -16.32
C PRO A 138 -1.40 22.33 -16.30
N MET A 139 -1.98 22.02 -15.13
CA MET A 139 -2.96 20.96 -15.01
C MET A 139 -4.20 21.26 -15.86
N TRP A 140 -4.88 20.20 -16.28
CA TRP A 140 -6.05 20.27 -17.17
C TRP A 140 -5.81 20.90 -18.55
N SER A 141 -4.55 21.08 -18.94
CA SER A 141 -4.13 21.42 -20.31
C SER A 141 -4.35 20.25 -21.27
N ARG A 142 -4.21 20.51 -22.58
CA ARG A 142 -4.19 19.45 -23.61
C ARG A 142 -3.14 18.38 -23.26
N TYR A 143 -1.94 18.78 -22.84
CA TYR A 143 -0.85 17.86 -22.51
C TYR A 143 -1.12 17.07 -21.21
N HIS A 144 -1.49 17.76 -20.12
CA HIS A 144 -1.86 17.10 -18.85
C HIS A 144 -3.01 16.11 -19.05
N THR A 145 -4.04 16.45 -19.83
CA THR A 145 -5.20 15.58 -20.03
C THR A 145 -4.84 14.30 -20.80
N ARG A 146 -3.93 14.40 -21.79
CA ARG A 146 -3.35 13.24 -22.50
C ARG A 146 -2.51 12.36 -21.57
N TRP A 147 -1.68 12.98 -20.72
CA TRP A 147 -0.88 12.28 -19.69
C TRP A 147 -1.76 11.53 -18.69
N TRP A 148 -2.76 12.23 -18.13
CA TRP A 148 -3.70 11.69 -17.15
C TRP A 148 -4.50 10.51 -17.71
N LEU A 149 -5.05 10.65 -18.92
CA LEU A 149 -5.82 9.58 -19.57
C LEU A 149 -4.95 8.35 -19.84
N CYS A 150 -3.73 8.57 -20.36
CA CYS A 150 -2.74 7.51 -20.55
C CYS A 150 -2.43 6.77 -19.24
N GLN A 151 -2.20 7.50 -18.14
CA GLN A 151 -1.94 6.93 -16.82
C GLN A 151 -3.11 6.03 -16.36
N LYS A 152 -4.37 6.48 -16.53
CA LYS A 152 -5.54 5.69 -16.13
C LYS A 152 -5.77 4.46 -17.01
N VAL A 153 -5.48 4.52 -18.32
CA VAL A 153 -5.53 3.34 -19.20
C VAL A 153 -4.50 2.29 -18.78
N ILE A 154 -3.26 2.71 -18.50
CA ILE A 154 -2.20 1.81 -18.01
C ILE A 154 -2.59 1.20 -16.64
N ALA A 155 -3.16 2.00 -15.73
CA ALA A 155 -3.63 1.50 -14.44
C ALA A 155 -4.77 0.46 -14.55
N ILE A 156 -5.74 0.67 -15.46
CA ILE A 156 -6.86 -0.26 -15.71
C ILE A 156 -6.38 -1.56 -16.34
N ALA A 157 -5.51 -1.47 -17.35
CA ALA A 157 -4.93 -2.64 -18.00
C ALA A 157 -4.09 -3.48 -17.03
N GLY A 158 -3.31 -2.80 -16.18
CA GLY A 158 -2.34 -3.39 -15.28
C GLY A 158 -1.08 -3.84 -16.01
N MET A 159 -0.17 -4.49 -15.27
CA MET A 159 1.02 -5.14 -15.85
C MET A 159 0.71 -6.59 -16.27
N GLY A 160 -0.33 -7.20 -15.71
CA GLY A 160 -0.78 -8.54 -16.10
C GLY A 160 0.33 -9.59 -15.99
N ASN A 161 0.47 -10.42 -17.02
CA ASN A 161 1.46 -11.49 -17.08
C ASN A 161 2.90 -10.96 -17.15
N PHE A 162 3.12 -9.72 -17.62
CA PHE A 162 4.44 -9.11 -17.58
C PHE A 162 4.93 -8.88 -16.14
N GLY A 163 4.02 -8.83 -15.15
CA GLY A 163 4.35 -8.70 -13.73
C GLY A 163 4.90 -9.94 -13.05
N ILE A 164 4.92 -11.10 -13.72
CA ILE A 164 5.26 -12.40 -13.10
C ILE A 164 6.72 -12.44 -12.62
N CYS A 165 7.71 -12.27 -13.50
CA CYS A 165 9.14 -12.29 -13.15
C CYS A 165 9.80 -10.90 -13.34
N ASN A 166 11.09 -10.78 -13.02
CA ASN A 166 11.82 -9.52 -13.21
C ASN A 166 12.07 -9.21 -14.70
N THR A 167 12.44 -10.21 -15.49
CA THR A 167 12.77 -10.06 -16.92
C THR A 167 11.60 -9.50 -17.73
N THR A 168 10.39 -10.02 -17.51
CA THR A 168 9.17 -9.53 -18.18
C THR A 168 8.76 -8.13 -17.73
N ARG A 169 9.02 -7.77 -16.47
CA ARG A 169 8.78 -6.43 -15.91
C ARG A 169 9.71 -5.39 -16.50
N VAL A 170 11.00 -5.70 -16.61
CA VAL A 170 12.00 -4.86 -17.29
C VAL A 170 11.65 -4.70 -18.78
N ALA A 171 11.22 -5.77 -19.46
CA ALA A 171 10.75 -5.69 -20.85
C ALA A 171 9.51 -4.78 -20.99
N TYR A 172 8.53 -4.88 -20.09
CA TYR A 172 7.33 -4.03 -20.08
C TYR A 172 7.67 -2.54 -19.90
N TYR A 173 8.53 -2.18 -18.94
CA TYR A 173 8.94 -0.79 -18.77
C TYR A 173 9.77 -0.25 -19.95
N ARG A 174 10.60 -1.09 -20.59
CA ARG A 174 11.28 -0.73 -21.85
C ARG A 174 10.29 -0.49 -22.99
N MET A 175 9.27 -1.34 -23.16
CA MET A 175 8.20 -1.14 -24.17
C MET A 175 7.39 0.14 -23.93
N LEU A 176 7.30 0.61 -22.68
CA LEU A 176 6.69 1.89 -22.32
C LEU A 176 7.61 3.10 -22.54
N GLY A 177 8.93 2.90 -22.69
CA GLY A 177 9.91 3.93 -23.02
C GLY A 177 11.11 4.06 -22.08
N ALA A 178 11.17 3.32 -20.97
CA ALA A 178 12.24 3.47 -19.97
C ALA A 178 13.58 2.86 -20.41
N THR A 179 14.67 3.60 -20.22
CA THR A 179 16.04 3.11 -20.46
C THR A 179 16.49 2.32 -19.24
N ILE A 180 16.59 0.99 -19.39
CA ILE A 180 16.96 0.09 -18.28
C ILE A 180 18.14 -0.78 -18.69
N GLY A 181 19.23 -0.76 -17.92
CA GLY A 181 20.47 -1.49 -18.15
C GLY A 181 20.39 -3.02 -18.00
N ARG A 182 21.56 -3.66 -17.97
CA ARG A 182 21.72 -5.11 -17.74
C ARG A 182 21.59 -5.44 -16.25
N SER A 183 21.11 -6.64 -15.92
CA SER A 183 21.02 -7.18 -14.55
C SER A 183 20.24 -6.32 -13.52
N VAL A 184 19.46 -5.33 -13.95
CA VAL A 184 18.63 -4.48 -13.06
C VAL A 184 17.53 -5.29 -12.37
N SER A 185 17.36 -5.08 -11.07
CA SER A 185 16.39 -5.77 -10.22
C SER A 185 15.28 -4.82 -9.77
N ILE A 186 14.10 -4.88 -10.39
CA ILE A 186 12.94 -4.04 -10.05
C ILE A 186 11.94 -4.87 -9.27
N GLN A 187 11.84 -4.69 -7.95
CA GLN A 187 11.00 -5.55 -7.11
C GLN A 187 9.51 -5.21 -7.17
N LYS A 188 8.69 -6.18 -6.79
CA LYS A 188 7.22 -6.05 -6.84
C LYS A 188 6.74 -5.04 -5.78
N GLY A 189 6.08 -3.98 -6.26
CA GLY A 189 5.70 -2.82 -5.45
C GLY A 189 6.56 -1.58 -5.71
N ALA A 190 7.69 -1.70 -6.43
CA ALA A 190 8.34 -0.52 -7.00
C ALA A 190 7.41 0.11 -8.05
N THR A 191 7.19 1.42 -7.96
CA THR A 191 6.21 2.16 -8.78
C THR A 191 6.94 3.15 -9.69
N LEU A 192 6.93 2.85 -10.99
CA LEU A 192 7.50 3.67 -12.05
C LEU A 192 6.38 4.38 -12.84
N GLY A 193 6.68 5.57 -13.35
CA GLY A 193 5.80 6.35 -14.23
C GLY A 193 6.60 7.11 -15.29
N GLU A 194 5.91 7.87 -16.15
CA GLU A 194 6.52 8.87 -17.05
C GLU A 194 7.71 8.32 -17.88
N TYR A 195 7.57 7.08 -18.35
CA TYR A 195 8.68 6.14 -18.57
C TYR A 195 9.85 6.63 -19.46
N ASP A 196 9.62 7.42 -20.51
CA ASP A 196 10.69 7.99 -21.37
C ASP A 196 11.65 8.95 -20.62
N LEU A 197 11.26 9.39 -19.42
CA LEU A 197 12.01 10.25 -18.52
C LEU A 197 12.71 9.45 -17.39
N VAL A 198 12.70 8.11 -17.44
CA VAL A 198 13.40 7.23 -16.48
C VAL A 198 14.59 6.53 -17.14
N SER A 199 15.78 6.72 -16.57
CA SER A 199 17.00 5.95 -16.86
C SER A 199 17.45 5.17 -15.64
N ILE A 200 17.84 3.91 -15.81
CA ILE A 200 18.33 3.02 -14.76
C ILE A 200 19.59 2.28 -15.26
N GLY A 201 20.73 2.55 -14.63
CA GLY A 201 22.03 1.94 -14.92
C GLY A 201 22.08 0.43 -14.63
N ASN A 202 23.16 -0.22 -15.07
CA ASN A 202 23.36 -1.66 -14.89
C ASN A 202 23.32 -2.05 -13.40
N GLU A 203 22.77 -3.23 -13.08
CA GLU A 203 22.79 -3.84 -11.73
C GLU A 203 22.12 -3.04 -10.61
N ALA A 204 21.42 -1.95 -10.93
CA ALA A 204 20.66 -1.19 -9.93
C ALA A 204 19.50 -2.02 -9.34
N VAL A 205 19.17 -1.76 -8.07
CA VAL A 205 18.15 -2.49 -7.30
C VAL A 205 17.09 -1.52 -6.77
N LEU A 206 15.82 -1.78 -7.10
CA LEU A 206 14.68 -0.96 -6.71
C LEU A 206 13.75 -1.76 -5.79
N GLU A 207 13.76 -1.48 -4.50
CA GLU A 207 13.01 -2.18 -3.46
C GLU A 207 11.76 -1.39 -3.07
N ARG A 208 10.57 -1.74 -3.58
CA ARG A 208 9.27 -1.20 -3.07
C ARG A 208 9.25 0.34 -2.94
N CYS A 209 9.90 1.03 -3.88
CA CYS A 209 10.15 2.47 -3.89
C CYS A 209 9.28 3.19 -4.95
N ILE A 210 9.19 4.51 -4.87
CA ILE A 210 8.56 5.34 -5.92
C ILE A 210 9.66 5.96 -6.78
N VAL A 211 9.59 5.77 -8.09
CA VAL A 211 10.55 6.34 -9.07
C VAL A 211 9.74 7.00 -10.19
N ARG A 212 9.38 8.28 -9.98
CA ARG A 212 8.47 9.00 -10.88
C ARG A 212 9.00 10.37 -11.27
N PRO A 213 9.28 10.59 -12.56
CA PRO A 213 9.57 11.90 -13.14
C PRO A 213 8.45 12.95 -13.00
N PHE A 214 7.36 12.68 -12.28
CA PHE A 214 6.26 13.62 -12.01
C PHE A 214 6.42 14.28 -10.63
N GLY A 215 6.26 15.60 -10.58
CA GLY A 215 6.03 16.35 -9.36
C GLY A 215 4.90 17.35 -9.53
N ALA A 216 4.15 17.62 -8.46
CA ALA A 216 3.23 18.75 -8.41
C ALA A 216 4.00 20.06 -8.14
N GLU A 217 3.48 21.17 -8.66
CA GLU A 217 4.01 22.52 -8.48
C GLU A 217 2.90 23.59 -8.37
N ARG A 218 3.32 24.83 -8.00
CA ARG A 218 2.46 25.99 -7.74
C ARG A 218 1.45 26.24 -8.87
N ASN A 219 0.32 26.90 -8.55
CA ASN A 219 -0.77 27.20 -9.51
C ASN A 219 -1.39 25.94 -10.16
N THR A 220 -1.36 24.79 -9.49
CA THR A 220 -1.69 23.47 -10.05
C THR A 220 -0.93 23.15 -11.33
N SER A 221 0.39 23.00 -11.18
CA SER A 221 1.30 22.66 -12.28
C SER A 221 1.83 21.24 -12.17
N MET A 222 2.06 20.60 -13.31
CA MET A 222 2.74 19.33 -13.46
C MET A 222 4.18 19.59 -13.92
N TYR A 223 5.14 19.39 -13.03
CA TYR A 223 6.56 19.32 -13.36
C TYR A 223 6.88 17.89 -13.83
N LEU A 224 7.46 17.78 -15.03
CA LEU A 224 8.04 16.54 -15.55
C LEU A 224 9.56 16.69 -15.63
N GLY A 225 10.29 16.06 -14.70
CA GLY A 225 11.75 16.15 -14.58
C GLY A 225 12.41 14.78 -14.61
N ARG A 226 13.39 14.59 -15.49
CA ARG A 226 14.06 13.30 -15.76
C ARG A 226 14.74 12.73 -14.52
N ILE A 227 14.57 11.43 -14.32
CA ILE A 227 15.27 10.66 -13.30
C ILE A 227 16.34 9.79 -13.96
N SER A 228 17.54 9.80 -13.38
CA SER A 228 18.62 8.88 -13.75
C SER A 228 19.18 8.19 -12.52
N ILE A 229 19.03 6.87 -12.44
CA ILE A 229 19.59 6.03 -11.38
C ILE A 229 20.91 5.43 -11.89
N GLY A 230 22.02 5.71 -11.19
CA GLY A 230 23.35 5.22 -11.55
C GLY A 230 23.50 3.69 -11.48
N PRO A 231 24.53 3.11 -12.11
CA PRO A 231 24.82 1.68 -11.99
C PRO A 231 25.03 1.24 -10.54
N ARG A 232 24.66 -0.01 -10.22
CA ARG A 232 24.77 -0.65 -8.88
C ARG A 232 24.12 0.12 -7.72
N ALA A 233 23.39 1.19 -7.97
CA ALA A 233 22.67 1.95 -6.94
C ALA A 233 21.50 1.14 -6.36
N VAL A 234 21.17 1.39 -5.09
CA VAL A 234 20.07 0.73 -4.37
C VAL A 234 19.09 1.78 -3.88
N ILE A 235 17.80 1.58 -4.19
CA ILE A 235 16.70 2.41 -3.71
C ILE A 235 15.89 1.59 -2.71
N GLY A 236 15.93 1.96 -1.43
CA GLY A 236 15.34 1.20 -0.32
C GLY A 236 13.80 1.14 -0.26
N THR A 237 13.30 0.26 0.61
CA THR A 237 11.85 0.08 0.86
C THR A 237 11.19 1.37 1.32
N ALA A 238 10.07 1.73 0.68
CA ALA A 238 9.29 2.94 0.94
C ALA A 238 10.02 4.27 0.64
N SER A 239 11.20 4.23 0.03
CA SER A 239 11.96 5.42 -0.38
C SER A 239 11.44 6.01 -1.70
N ILE A 240 11.69 7.30 -1.92
CA ILE A 240 11.15 8.07 -3.06
C ILE A 240 12.27 8.74 -3.84
N VAL A 241 12.32 8.53 -5.16
CA VAL A 241 13.20 9.26 -6.08
C VAL A 241 12.40 10.38 -6.73
N ALA A 242 12.78 11.62 -6.39
CA ALA A 242 12.13 12.85 -6.80
C ALA A 242 12.39 13.22 -8.28
N PRO A 243 11.46 13.91 -8.96
CA PRO A 243 11.59 14.32 -10.35
C PRO A 243 12.79 15.25 -10.55
N GLY A 244 13.55 15.02 -11.61
CA GLY A 244 14.78 15.75 -11.93
C GLY A 244 16.04 15.23 -11.23
N THR A 245 15.95 14.19 -10.38
CA THR A 245 17.12 13.71 -9.61
C THR A 245 18.02 12.77 -10.41
N VAL A 246 19.33 12.97 -10.28
CA VAL A 246 20.35 11.97 -10.63
C VAL A 246 20.84 11.30 -9.35
N VAL A 247 20.58 10.00 -9.19
CA VAL A 247 21.14 9.18 -8.10
C VAL A 247 22.51 8.67 -8.55
N PRO A 248 23.62 8.91 -7.81
CA PRO A 248 24.96 8.52 -8.22
C PRO A 248 25.18 7.01 -8.41
N GLU A 249 26.30 6.64 -9.05
CA GLU A 249 26.74 5.25 -9.15
C GLU A 249 27.07 4.67 -7.76
N ASN A 250 26.77 3.38 -7.55
CA ASN A 250 26.86 2.63 -6.28
C ASN A 250 25.94 3.09 -5.14
N ALA A 251 25.44 4.33 -5.15
CA ALA A 251 24.73 4.94 -4.01
C ALA A 251 23.58 4.09 -3.46
N CYS A 252 23.57 3.89 -2.13
CA CYS A 252 22.59 3.05 -1.44
C CYS A 252 21.70 3.90 -0.52
N LEU A 253 20.50 4.24 -1.00
CA LEU A 253 19.45 4.89 -0.21
C LEU A 253 18.79 3.86 0.71
N GLY A 254 18.88 4.09 2.02
CA GLY A 254 18.25 3.25 3.04
C GLY A 254 16.72 3.21 2.95
N PRO A 255 16.05 2.30 3.67
CA PRO A 255 14.59 2.26 3.74
C PRO A 255 14.01 3.59 4.25
N ASN A 256 12.87 4.02 3.71
CA ASN A 256 12.15 5.23 4.12
C ASN A 256 13.03 6.49 4.07
N THR A 257 13.59 6.79 2.90
CA THR A 257 14.41 7.98 2.59
C THR A 257 13.97 8.68 1.29
N SER A 258 14.45 9.90 1.07
CA SER A 258 14.25 10.68 -0.15
C SER A 258 15.52 10.71 -1.02
N SER A 259 15.40 10.87 -2.34
CA SER A 259 16.57 11.19 -3.18
C SER A 259 17.09 12.61 -3.00
N TRP A 260 16.36 13.48 -2.29
CA TRP A 260 16.90 14.72 -1.73
C TRP A 260 17.98 14.46 -0.67
N GLU A 261 17.97 13.27 -0.05
CA GLU A 261 18.87 12.84 1.03
C GLU A 261 20.01 11.93 0.49
N VAL A 262 20.35 12.04 -0.80
CA VAL A 262 21.48 11.29 -1.41
C VAL A 262 22.82 11.50 -0.71
N ALA A 263 22.99 12.60 0.03
CA ALA A 263 24.18 12.83 0.88
C ALA A 263 24.24 11.94 2.14
N ASP A 264 23.11 11.40 2.59
CA ASP A 264 22.99 10.42 3.69
C ASP A 264 22.97 8.96 3.16
N ALA A 265 23.27 8.74 1.87
CA ALA A 265 23.37 7.40 1.28
C ALA A 265 24.64 6.67 1.75
N ASP A 266 24.46 5.48 2.33
CA ASP A 266 25.53 4.69 2.95
C ASP A 266 25.51 3.23 2.45
N GLU A 267 26.68 2.67 2.18
CA GLU A 267 26.85 1.33 1.59
C GLU A 267 26.26 0.20 2.46
N SER A 268 26.20 0.35 3.78
CA SER A 268 25.57 -0.61 4.69
C SER A 268 24.06 -0.80 4.43
N ASN A 269 23.40 0.18 3.80
CA ASN A 269 22.02 0.04 3.34
C ASN A 269 21.84 -1.02 2.24
N ARG A 270 22.93 -1.43 1.55
CA ARG A 270 22.87 -2.43 0.48
C ARG A 270 22.29 -3.75 0.97
N ASP A 271 22.65 -4.18 2.19
CA ASP A 271 22.19 -5.45 2.78
C ASP A 271 20.83 -5.34 3.47
N LEU A 272 20.34 -4.14 3.78
CA LEU A 272 18.96 -3.91 4.24
C LEU A 272 17.91 -4.20 3.13
N ALA A 273 18.34 -4.39 1.87
CA ALA A 273 17.48 -4.67 0.73
C ALA A 273 16.89 -6.10 0.79
N PRO A 274 15.55 -6.28 0.73
CA PRO A 274 14.90 -7.60 0.71
C PRO A 274 15.38 -8.57 -0.37
N SER A 275 15.95 -8.10 -1.47
CA SER A 275 16.59 -8.94 -2.51
C SER A 275 17.90 -9.59 -2.08
N ARG A 276 18.55 -9.14 -1.00
CA ARG A 276 19.77 -9.74 -0.44
C ARG A 276 19.49 -10.91 0.50
N ILE A 277 18.25 -11.07 0.96
CA ILE A 277 17.85 -12.17 1.84
C ILE A 277 18.26 -13.51 1.19
N PRO A 278 19.02 -14.37 1.88
CA PRO A 278 19.46 -15.66 1.34
C PRO A 278 18.29 -16.54 0.86
N ALA A 279 18.19 -16.71 -0.46
CA ALA A 279 17.22 -17.62 -1.05
C ALA A 279 17.58 -19.08 -0.78
N ALA A 280 16.57 -19.96 -0.75
CA ALA A 280 16.81 -21.39 -0.69
C ALA A 280 17.20 -21.93 -2.06
N HIS A 281 18.03 -22.97 -2.08
CA HIS A 281 18.39 -23.65 -3.32
C HIS A 281 17.12 -24.06 -4.10
N TRP A 282 17.10 -23.74 -5.40
CA TRP A 282 15.96 -23.88 -6.30
C TRP A 282 15.28 -25.27 -6.22
N THR A 283 16.09 -26.29 -5.98
CA THR A 283 15.71 -27.70 -5.93
C THR A 283 14.72 -28.06 -4.83
N LEU A 284 14.82 -27.42 -3.65
CA LEU A 284 13.81 -27.51 -2.59
C LEU A 284 12.54 -26.73 -2.95
N ASN A 285 12.73 -25.55 -3.56
CA ASN A 285 11.62 -24.70 -3.98
C ASN A 285 10.70 -25.42 -4.98
N PHE A 286 11.22 -26.18 -5.96
CA PHE A 286 10.36 -26.98 -6.85
C PHE A 286 9.65 -28.12 -6.14
N PHE A 287 10.39 -29.10 -5.62
CA PHE A 287 9.85 -30.43 -5.34
C PHE A 287 9.05 -30.50 -4.05
N ALA A 288 9.39 -29.66 -3.07
CA ALA A 288 8.56 -29.45 -1.89
C ALA A 288 7.74 -28.16 -2.04
N GLY A 289 8.41 -27.04 -2.35
CA GLY A 289 7.83 -25.71 -2.19
C GLY A 289 6.55 -25.45 -2.99
N LEU A 290 6.40 -26.03 -4.18
CA LEU A 290 5.27 -25.71 -5.07
C LEU A 290 4.16 -26.74 -5.14
N PRO A 291 4.40 -28.06 -5.03
CA PRO A 291 3.37 -29.01 -4.63
C PRO A 291 2.69 -28.58 -3.32
N ILE A 292 3.46 -28.07 -2.34
CA ILE A 292 2.89 -27.47 -1.12
C ILE A 292 2.09 -26.19 -1.42
N GLN A 293 2.61 -25.23 -2.20
CA GLN A 293 1.85 -24.01 -2.53
C GLN A 293 0.57 -24.32 -3.31
N PHE A 294 0.63 -25.21 -4.31
CA PHE A 294 -0.52 -25.64 -5.11
C PHE A 294 -1.57 -26.34 -4.23
N LEU A 295 -1.17 -27.34 -3.44
CA LEU A 295 -2.08 -28.04 -2.52
C LEU A 295 -2.72 -27.07 -1.51
N THR A 296 -1.95 -26.13 -0.96
CA THR A 296 -2.44 -25.15 0.01
C THR A 296 -3.49 -24.21 -0.60
N LYS A 297 -3.27 -23.74 -1.84
CA LYS A 297 -4.25 -22.95 -2.60
C LYS A 297 -5.47 -23.77 -3.00
N PHE A 298 -5.27 -25.02 -3.42
CA PHE A 298 -6.33 -25.94 -3.82
C PHE A 298 -7.27 -26.21 -2.65
N VAL A 299 -6.73 -26.53 -1.46
CA VAL A 299 -7.51 -26.64 -0.21
C VAL A 299 -8.22 -25.31 0.12
N GLY A 300 -7.51 -24.18 -0.02
CA GLY A 300 -8.12 -22.84 0.14
C GLY A 300 -9.24 -22.54 -0.84
N ALA A 301 -9.21 -23.10 -2.04
CA ALA A 301 -10.22 -22.92 -3.09
C ALA A 301 -11.41 -23.91 -2.99
N MET A 302 -11.33 -24.95 -2.15
CA MET A 302 -12.39 -25.95 -1.99
C MET A 302 -13.80 -25.36 -1.77
N PRO A 303 -14.03 -24.36 -0.91
CA PRO A 303 -15.38 -23.83 -0.69
C PRO A 303 -16.00 -23.25 -1.96
N TRP A 304 -15.19 -22.61 -2.82
CA TRP A 304 -15.62 -22.05 -4.09
C TRP A 304 -15.77 -23.14 -5.18
N LEU A 305 -14.85 -24.12 -5.24
CA LEU A 305 -14.94 -25.26 -6.17
C LEU A 305 -16.17 -26.13 -5.90
N LEU A 306 -16.56 -26.36 -4.65
CA LEU A 306 -17.77 -27.10 -4.28
C LEU A 306 -19.04 -26.42 -4.80
N CYS A 307 -19.13 -25.09 -4.73
CA CYS A 307 -20.24 -24.35 -5.35
C CYS A 307 -20.24 -24.47 -6.89
N LEU A 308 -19.07 -24.53 -7.54
CA LEU A 308 -18.99 -24.76 -8.98
C LEU A 308 -19.37 -26.19 -9.39
N ILE A 309 -19.12 -27.21 -8.56
CA ILE A 309 -19.58 -28.58 -8.81
C ILE A 309 -21.11 -28.64 -8.91
N ALA A 310 -21.81 -27.95 -8.01
CA ALA A 310 -23.27 -27.81 -8.09
C ALA A 310 -23.71 -27.09 -9.38
N LEU A 311 -22.96 -26.07 -9.81
CA LEU A 311 -23.24 -25.26 -10.99
C LEU A 311 -23.12 -26.04 -12.31
N VAL A 312 -22.07 -26.87 -12.43
CA VAL A 312 -21.82 -27.71 -13.62
C VAL A 312 -22.52 -29.08 -13.57
N SER A 313 -23.39 -29.32 -12.58
CA SER A 313 -24.13 -30.58 -12.42
C SER A 313 -24.89 -31.00 -13.70
N HIS A 314 -25.55 -30.04 -14.35
CA HIS A 314 -26.31 -30.19 -15.60
C HIS A 314 -25.58 -29.47 -16.74
N LYS A 315 -25.42 -30.10 -17.91
CA LYS A 315 -24.79 -29.48 -19.09
C LYS A 315 -25.82 -28.76 -19.98
N PRO A 316 -25.40 -27.97 -20.99
CA PRO A 316 -26.28 -27.56 -22.10
C PRO A 316 -26.85 -28.77 -22.85
N HIS A 317 -27.84 -28.55 -23.73
CA HIS A 317 -28.33 -29.61 -24.60
C HIS A 317 -27.27 -30.02 -25.63
N ASP A 318 -27.12 -31.33 -25.85
CA ASP A 318 -26.27 -31.88 -26.91
C ASP A 318 -26.90 -31.64 -28.30
N GLU A 319 -26.08 -31.77 -29.35
CA GLU A 319 -26.52 -31.80 -30.77
C GLU A 319 -27.26 -30.56 -31.32
N VAL A 320 -27.23 -29.43 -30.60
CA VAL A 320 -27.83 -28.16 -31.07
C VAL A 320 -26.91 -27.44 -32.08
N SER A 321 -27.50 -26.91 -33.15
CA SER A 321 -26.80 -26.20 -34.22
C SER A 321 -26.11 -24.88 -33.81
N ASP A 322 -26.41 -24.36 -32.62
CA ASP A 322 -25.83 -23.14 -32.07
C ASP A 322 -25.40 -23.31 -30.59
N MET A 323 -24.25 -23.95 -30.38
CA MET A 323 -23.73 -24.16 -29.03
C MET A 323 -23.47 -22.86 -28.24
N LEU A 324 -23.21 -21.73 -28.93
CA LEU A 324 -23.00 -20.44 -28.25
C LEU A 324 -24.33 -19.87 -27.71
N ARG A 325 -25.42 -20.02 -28.47
CA ARG A 325 -26.78 -19.71 -28.01
C ARG A 325 -27.11 -20.51 -26.74
N GLU A 326 -26.90 -21.83 -26.80
CA GLU A 326 -27.25 -22.73 -25.70
C GLU A 326 -26.39 -22.49 -24.46
N VAL A 327 -25.08 -22.22 -24.60
CA VAL A 327 -24.23 -21.86 -23.46
C VAL A 327 -24.67 -20.53 -22.82
N CYS A 328 -25.11 -19.54 -23.61
CA CYS A 328 -25.64 -18.29 -23.05
C CYS A 328 -26.95 -18.51 -22.27
N ILE A 329 -27.89 -19.27 -22.83
CA ILE A 329 -29.17 -19.62 -22.17
C ILE A 329 -28.89 -20.43 -20.90
N TRP A 330 -28.09 -21.50 -21.01
CA TRP A 330 -27.69 -22.36 -19.90
C TRP A 330 -27.09 -21.56 -18.74
N PHE A 331 -26.14 -20.66 -19.02
CA PHE A 331 -25.48 -19.82 -18.02
C PHE A 331 -26.44 -18.79 -17.39
N SER A 332 -27.41 -18.30 -18.14
CA SER A 332 -28.37 -17.30 -17.68
C SER A 332 -29.48 -17.82 -16.75
N GLY A 333 -29.72 -19.14 -16.73
CA GLY A 333 -30.83 -19.75 -16.00
C GLY A 333 -30.82 -19.48 -14.48
N GLU A 334 -31.98 -19.18 -13.92
CA GLU A 334 -32.18 -18.62 -12.57
C GLU A 334 -31.40 -19.37 -11.47
N ASN A 335 -31.55 -20.70 -11.42
CA ASN A 335 -30.87 -21.55 -10.44
C ASN A 335 -29.33 -21.46 -10.55
N ARG A 336 -28.77 -21.31 -11.76
CA ARG A 336 -27.32 -21.18 -11.96
C ARG A 336 -26.81 -19.79 -11.61
N VAL A 337 -27.60 -18.75 -11.86
CA VAL A 337 -27.31 -17.38 -11.38
C VAL A 337 -27.20 -17.35 -9.86
N GLY A 338 -28.11 -18.02 -9.13
CA GLY A 338 -27.99 -18.22 -7.69
C GLY A 338 -26.67 -18.91 -7.28
N LEU A 339 -26.30 -19.98 -7.97
CA LEU A 339 -25.05 -20.71 -7.72
C LEU A 339 -23.78 -19.89 -8.06
N HIS A 340 -23.81 -19.00 -9.06
CA HIS A 340 -22.72 -18.07 -9.33
C HIS A 340 -22.49 -17.10 -8.16
N TYR A 341 -23.56 -16.56 -7.57
CA TYR A 341 -23.46 -15.73 -6.37
C TYR A 341 -23.05 -16.54 -5.14
N ALA A 342 -23.51 -17.79 -4.98
CA ALA A 342 -23.06 -18.68 -3.91
C ALA A 342 -21.55 -18.96 -3.98
N ALA A 343 -21.02 -19.30 -5.16
CA ALA A 343 -19.59 -19.51 -5.38
C ALA A 343 -18.79 -18.24 -5.06
N LEU A 344 -19.22 -17.08 -5.56
CA LEU A 344 -18.60 -15.78 -5.29
C LEU A 344 -18.59 -15.44 -3.78
N SER A 345 -19.67 -15.79 -3.06
CA SER A 345 -19.79 -15.62 -1.61
C SER A 345 -18.82 -16.53 -0.85
N ALA A 346 -18.72 -17.81 -1.25
CA ALA A 346 -17.76 -18.74 -0.69
C ALA A 346 -16.30 -18.27 -0.93
N ASN A 347 -16.00 -17.73 -2.12
CA ASN A 347 -14.68 -17.19 -2.45
C ASN A 347 -14.32 -15.94 -1.62
N ALA A 348 -15.30 -15.10 -1.29
CA ALA A 348 -15.08 -13.89 -0.49
C ALA A 348 -14.89 -14.17 1.01
N VAL A 349 -15.58 -15.18 1.57
CA VAL A 349 -15.66 -15.40 3.03
C VAL A 349 -15.01 -16.71 3.48
N LEU A 350 -15.28 -17.82 2.79
CA LEU A 350 -14.85 -19.16 3.22
C LEU A 350 -13.44 -19.49 2.73
N SER A 351 -13.11 -19.17 1.47
CA SER A 351 -11.80 -19.47 0.89
C SER A 351 -10.61 -18.83 1.64
N PRO A 352 -10.66 -17.57 2.13
CA PRO A 352 -9.57 -17.00 2.94
C PRO A 352 -9.34 -17.76 4.25
N VAL A 353 -10.42 -18.24 4.88
CA VAL A 353 -10.37 -19.00 6.14
C VAL A 353 -9.81 -20.40 5.89
N ALA A 354 -10.29 -21.11 4.87
CA ALA A 354 -9.79 -22.42 4.47
C ALA A 354 -8.30 -22.35 4.08
N TYR A 355 -7.90 -21.32 3.32
CA TYR A 355 -6.51 -21.09 2.94
C TYR A 355 -5.62 -20.84 4.17
N PHE A 356 -6.06 -20.02 5.12
CA PHE A 356 -5.31 -19.79 6.36
C PHE A 356 -5.07 -21.07 7.16
N PHE A 357 -6.10 -21.91 7.33
CA PHE A 357 -5.93 -23.18 8.05
C PHE A 357 -5.02 -24.16 7.28
N ALA A 358 -5.07 -24.20 5.95
CA ALA A 358 -4.12 -24.98 5.16
C ALA A 358 -2.67 -24.49 5.34
N VAL A 359 -2.42 -23.18 5.32
CA VAL A 359 -1.09 -22.61 5.61
C VAL A 359 -0.66 -22.87 7.05
N TYR A 360 -1.57 -22.78 8.02
CA TYR A 360 -1.30 -23.10 9.42
C TYR A 360 -0.90 -24.57 9.59
N LEU A 361 -1.56 -25.52 8.92
CA LEU A 361 -1.20 -26.94 8.94
C LEU A 361 0.21 -27.17 8.36
N VAL A 362 0.52 -26.57 7.20
CA VAL A 362 1.88 -26.63 6.62
C VAL A 362 2.92 -26.08 7.60
N LYS A 363 2.66 -24.91 8.18
CA LYS A 363 3.53 -24.27 9.18
C LYS A 363 3.71 -25.16 10.43
N LYS A 364 2.63 -25.74 10.94
CA LYS A 364 2.63 -26.60 12.13
C LYS A 364 3.37 -27.91 11.89
N SER A 365 3.32 -28.47 10.68
CA SER A 365 4.14 -29.62 10.28
C SER A 365 5.63 -29.29 10.26
N PHE A 366 6.03 -28.12 9.74
CA PHE A 366 7.43 -27.67 9.84
C PHE A 366 7.85 -27.38 11.28
N ASP A 367 6.98 -26.81 12.12
CA ASP A 367 7.25 -26.61 13.55
C ASP A 367 7.49 -27.94 14.29
N LEU A 368 6.73 -28.98 13.95
CA LEU A 368 6.85 -30.31 14.56
C LEU A 368 8.10 -31.06 14.08
N ALA A 369 8.44 -30.96 12.79
CA ALA A 369 9.57 -31.67 12.19
C ALA A 369 10.93 -30.99 12.46
N LEU A 370 10.97 -29.66 12.62
CA LEU A 370 12.20 -28.86 12.64
C LEU A 370 12.31 -27.90 13.86
N GLY A 371 11.38 -27.98 14.82
CA GLY A 371 11.28 -27.01 15.93
C GLY A 371 10.79 -25.63 15.48
N ALA A 372 10.65 -24.68 16.41
CA ALA A 372 10.25 -23.31 16.08
C ALA A 372 11.37 -22.55 15.34
N VAL A 373 11.01 -21.68 14.39
CA VAL A 373 11.97 -20.78 13.73
C VAL A 373 12.66 -19.90 14.77
N GLN A 374 13.98 -19.77 14.68
CA GLN A 374 14.82 -18.90 15.52
C GLN A 374 15.49 -17.83 14.65
N PRO A 375 16.02 -16.76 15.26
CA PRO A 375 17.03 -15.93 14.64
C PRO A 375 18.20 -16.74 14.08
N THR A 376 18.81 -16.27 12.98
CA THR A 376 19.97 -16.91 12.35
C THR A 376 20.61 -15.95 11.34
N ARG A 377 21.94 -15.74 11.45
CA ARG A 377 22.76 -15.01 10.48
C ARG A 377 22.73 -15.67 9.09
N ALA A 378 22.89 -14.87 8.03
CA ALA A 378 22.80 -15.32 6.64
C ALA A 378 23.79 -16.43 6.25
N ASP A 379 25.00 -16.38 6.83
CA ASP A 379 26.09 -17.34 6.68
C ASP A 379 25.76 -18.71 7.32
N GLN A 380 25.10 -18.72 8.47
CA GLN A 380 24.76 -19.91 9.26
C GLN A 380 23.43 -20.56 8.86
N GLN A 381 22.58 -19.90 8.05
CA GLN A 381 21.29 -20.43 7.66
C GLN A 381 21.39 -21.67 6.74
N SER A 382 20.89 -22.81 7.20
CA SER A 382 20.75 -24.02 6.38
C SER A 382 19.80 -23.83 5.19
N ASN A 383 19.98 -24.61 4.12
CA ASN A 383 19.07 -24.61 2.97
C ASN A 383 17.60 -24.94 3.35
N VAL A 384 17.40 -25.77 4.38
CA VAL A 384 16.04 -26.11 4.88
C VAL A 384 15.44 -24.92 5.65
N SER A 385 16.25 -24.19 6.42
CA SER A 385 15.84 -22.95 7.11
C SER A 385 15.42 -21.88 6.10
N LYS A 386 16.26 -21.63 5.09
CA LYS A 386 15.98 -20.71 3.96
C LYS A 386 14.69 -21.11 3.25
N PHE A 387 14.54 -22.40 2.95
CA PHE A 387 13.35 -22.95 2.26
C PHE A 387 12.07 -22.74 3.07
N ARG A 388 12.07 -23.08 4.36
CA ARG A 388 10.92 -22.90 5.26
C ARG A 388 10.50 -21.43 5.35
N ALA A 389 11.45 -20.51 5.54
CA ALA A 389 11.15 -19.08 5.62
C ALA A 389 10.60 -18.54 4.28
N GLN A 390 11.27 -18.85 3.17
CA GLN A 390 10.82 -18.45 1.82
C GLN A 390 9.42 -18.99 1.49
N LEU A 391 9.14 -20.26 1.82
CA LEU A 391 7.85 -20.90 1.60
C LEU A 391 6.74 -20.25 2.46
N LEU A 392 6.97 -20.03 3.76
CA LEU A 392 5.97 -19.43 4.64
C LEU A 392 5.64 -17.98 4.23
N ARG A 393 6.64 -17.19 3.81
CA ARG A 393 6.44 -15.84 3.26
C ARG A 393 5.70 -15.84 1.91
N SER A 394 5.88 -16.89 1.09
CA SER A 394 5.12 -17.08 -0.16
C SER A 394 3.66 -17.49 0.11
N LEU A 395 3.44 -18.30 1.15
CA LEU A 395 2.13 -18.80 1.56
C LEU A 395 1.28 -17.75 2.29
N MET A 396 1.84 -17.00 3.25
CA MET A 396 1.13 -15.97 4.01
C MET A 396 1.74 -14.57 3.83
N PRO A 397 1.74 -14.01 2.60
CA PRO A 397 2.12 -12.62 2.39
C PRO A 397 1.11 -11.68 3.08
N ALA A 398 1.56 -10.50 3.53
CA ALA A 398 0.75 -9.59 4.33
C ALA A 398 -0.68 -9.29 3.78
N PRO A 399 -0.92 -9.14 2.45
CA PRO A 399 -2.29 -8.98 1.93
C PRO A 399 -3.21 -10.19 2.15
N ALA A 400 -2.69 -11.42 2.18
CA ALA A 400 -3.50 -12.61 2.45
C ALA A 400 -3.96 -12.65 3.91
N PHE A 401 -3.07 -12.32 4.84
CA PHE A 401 -3.39 -12.19 6.27
C PHE A 401 -4.36 -11.02 6.54
N HIS A 402 -4.22 -9.92 5.79
CA HIS A 402 -5.11 -8.76 5.89
C HIS A 402 -6.53 -9.05 5.38
N ASN A 403 -6.67 -9.71 4.23
CA ASN A 403 -7.97 -10.11 3.69
C ASN A 403 -8.74 -11.01 4.67
N LEU A 404 -8.03 -11.88 5.41
CA LEU A 404 -8.61 -12.70 6.46
C LEU A 404 -9.05 -11.89 7.67
N SER A 405 -8.18 -11.00 8.20
CA SER A 405 -8.50 -10.21 9.40
C SER A 405 -9.55 -9.12 9.13
N GLU A 406 -9.78 -8.71 7.88
CA GLU A 406 -10.91 -7.84 7.53
C GLU A 406 -12.27 -8.49 7.83
N LEU A 407 -12.44 -9.81 7.63
CA LEU A 407 -13.70 -10.52 7.92
C LEU A 407 -14.10 -10.45 9.40
N PHE A 408 -13.13 -10.45 10.31
CA PHE A 408 -13.33 -10.42 11.77
C PHE A 408 -13.22 -9.01 12.38
N GLY A 409 -12.97 -7.99 11.57
CA GLY A 409 -12.57 -6.67 12.03
C GLY A 409 -11.08 -6.62 12.40
N THR A 410 -10.31 -5.82 11.68
CA THR A 410 -8.84 -5.80 11.71
C THR A 410 -8.23 -5.48 13.06
N HIS A 411 -8.88 -4.64 13.86
CA HIS A 411 -8.30 -4.00 15.06
C HIS A 411 -8.21 -4.88 16.31
N TYR A 412 -8.90 -6.02 16.33
CA TYR A 412 -9.34 -6.68 17.56
C TYR A 412 -8.63 -8.02 17.81
N GLU A 413 -8.93 -8.64 18.96
CA GLU A 413 -8.29 -9.87 19.47
C GLU A 413 -8.29 -11.04 18.48
N LYS A 414 -9.23 -11.11 17.52
CA LYS A 414 -9.18 -12.13 16.46
C LYS A 414 -7.92 -12.01 15.59
N THR A 415 -7.44 -10.81 15.28
CA THR A 415 -6.16 -10.61 14.58
C THR A 415 -4.98 -11.09 15.43
N SER A 416 -4.99 -10.82 16.74
CA SER A 416 -3.98 -11.34 17.68
C SER A 416 -3.97 -12.87 17.73
N GLN A 417 -5.15 -13.51 17.78
CA GLN A 417 -5.28 -14.97 17.76
C GLN A 417 -4.71 -15.58 16.47
N LEU A 418 -5.00 -14.99 15.31
CA LEU A 418 -4.47 -15.43 14.02
C LEU A 418 -2.94 -15.24 13.93
N ALA A 419 -2.40 -14.14 14.45
CA ALA A 419 -0.96 -13.90 14.52
C ALA A 419 -0.24 -14.92 15.43
N ARG A 420 -0.83 -15.27 16.59
CA ARG A 420 -0.31 -16.32 17.49
C ARG A 420 -0.29 -17.70 16.83
N LEU A 421 -1.32 -18.06 16.05
CA LEU A 421 -1.32 -19.31 15.28
C LEU A 421 -0.19 -19.35 14.23
N MET A 422 0.08 -18.23 13.56
CA MET A 422 1.23 -18.09 12.65
C MET A 422 2.60 -18.08 13.37
N GLY A 423 2.62 -18.00 14.70
CA GLY A 423 3.81 -18.18 15.54
C GLY A 423 4.31 -16.94 16.29
N ALA A 424 3.67 -15.78 16.11
CA ALA A 424 4.06 -14.56 16.83
C ALA A 424 3.72 -14.66 18.33
N LYS A 425 4.60 -14.16 19.19
CA LYS A 425 4.27 -13.96 20.61
C LYS A 425 3.54 -12.62 20.70
N VAL A 426 2.23 -12.66 20.97
CA VAL A 426 1.39 -11.44 21.02
C VAL A 426 0.65 -11.38 22.35
N GLY A 427 0.79 -10.27 23.07
CA GLY A 427 0.08 -9.98 24.31
C GLY A 427 -1.42 -9.77 24.13
N LYS A 428 -2.06 -9.25 25.17
CA LYS A 428 -3.48 -8.89 25.24
C LYS A 428 -3.68 -7.42 24.88
N ARG A 429 -4.91 -7.04 24.52
CA ARG A 429 -5.32 -5.62 24.33
C ARG A 429 -4.60 -4.86 23.20
N VAL A 430 -3.88 -5.58 22.33
CA VAL A 430 -3.18 -5.01 21.17
C VAL A 430 -4.17 -4.38 20.19
N TYR A 431 -3.91 -3.13 19.79
CA TYR A 431 -4.62 -2.45 18.72
C TYR A 431 -3.84 -2.63 17.40
N TRP A 432 -4.39 -3.42 16.49
CA TRP A 432 -3.92 -3.53 15.11
C TRP A 432 -4.47 -2.37 14.25
N PRO A 433 -3.87 -2.00 13.11
CA PRO A 433 -4.36 -0.89 12.30
C PRO A 433 -5.34 -1.33 11.21
N GLY A 434 -5.93 -0.35 10.51
CA GLY A 434 -6.86 -0.61 9.40
C GLY A 434 -6.19 -1.09 8.11
N THR A 435 -4.87 -0.93 7.99
CA THR A 435 -4.05 -1.32 6.82
C THR A 435 -2.61 -1.62 7.25
N GLY A 436 -2.15 -2.87 7.14
CA GLY A 436 -0.84 -3.31 7.67
C GLY A 436 -0.91 -3.76 9.14
N PRO A 437 0.21 -3.75 9.90
CA PRO A 437 1.59 -3.63 9.40
C PRO A 437 1.94 -4.74 8.40
N SER A 438 2.97 -4.55 7.57
CA SER A 438 3.51 -5.68 6.81
C SER A 438 4.41 -6.52 7.71
N ILE A 439 3.93 -7.68 8.12
CA ILE A 439 4.69 -8.69 8.86
C ILE A 439 5.45 -9.55 7.84
N GLN A 440 6.77 -9.70 8.04
CA GLN A 440 7.60 -10.56 7.21
C GLN A 440 7.65 -12.00 7.75
N ASP A 441 8.07 -12.21 9.00
CA ASP A 441 8.06 -13.52 9.67
C ASP A 441 7.35 -13.45 11.03
N PHE A 442 6.13 -14.00 11.11
CA PHE A 442 5.38 -14.07 12.37
C PHE A 442 6.18 -14.69 13.53
N PRO A 443 6.95 -15.80 13.36
CA PRO A 443 7.72 -16.38 14.47
C PRO A 443 8.81 -15.48 15.07
N LEU A 444 9.22 -14.42 14.37
CA LEU A 444 10.27 -13.49 14.79
C LEU A 444 9.69 -12.17 15.34
N LEU A 445 8.44 -12.20 15.81
CA LEU A 445 7.78 -11.06 16.47
C LEU A 445 7.44 -11.38 17.93
N GLU A 446 7.86 -10.50 18.82
CA GLU A 446 7.41 -10.42 20.22
C GLU A 446 6.71 -9.09 20.45
N ILE A 447 5.42 -9.13 20.78
CA ILE A 447 4.54 -7.97 20.96
C ILE A 447 3.92 -8.07 22.35
N GLY A 448 4.12 -7.06 23.19
CA GLY A 448 3.60 -6.99 24.55
C GLY A 448 2.10 -6.69 24.65
N ASP A 449 1.65 -6.43 25.87
CA ASP A 449 0.27 -6.02 26.16
C ASP A 449 0.04 -4.55 25.77
N ASP A 450 -1.19 -4.15 25.43
CA ASP A 450 -1.58 -2.75 25.11
C ASP A 450 -0.76 -2.06 23.99
N VAL A 451 -0.09 -2.82 23.11
CA VAL A 451 0.66 -2.26 21.97
C VAL A 451 -0.29 -1.66 20.93
N VAL A 452 0.04 -0.48 20.40
CA VAL A 452 -0.79 0.26 19.43
C VAL A 452 -0.07 0.45 18.10
N PHE A 453 -0.61 -0.16 17.03
CA PHE A 453 -0.12 -0.04 15.66
C PHE A 453 -0.88 1.02 14.84
N GLY A 454 -0.13 1.82 14.11
CA GLY A 454 -0.58 2.66 13.00
C GLY A 454 -0.36 1.99 11.64
N SER A 455 -1.02 2.52 10.61
CA SER A 455 -1.08 1.92 9.28
C SER A 455 0.26 1.87 8.52
N ARG A 456 0.33 1.05 7.46
CA ARG A 456 1.42 1.06 6.46
C ARG A 456 2.85 0.89 7.00
N SER A 457 3.00 0.51 8.26
CA SER A 457 4.29 0.23 8.90
C SER A 457 4.86 -1.11 8.43
N HIS A 458 6.18 -1.23 8.48
CA HIS A 458 6.95 -2.38 8.02
C HIS A 458 7.69 -3.03 9.19
N LEU A 459 7.46 -4.32 9.43
CA LEU A 459 8.20 -5.11 10.43
C LEU A 459 9.15 -6.04 9.68
N VAL A 460 10.39 -5.61 9.50
CA VAL A 460 11.43 -6.30 8.73
C VAL A 460 12.21 -7.23 9.65
N THR A 461 11.85 -8.52 9.65
CA THR A 461 12.48 -9.58 10.45
C THR A 461 13.62 -10.28 9.72
N SER A 462 13.88 -9.97 8.44
CA SER A 462 15.03 -10.49 7.71
C SER A 462 15.50 -9.60 6.56
N ASP A 463 16.81 -9.55 6.38
CA ASP A 463 17.53 -8.81 5.35
C ASP A 463 18.70 -9.67 4.80
N GLY A 464 19.70 -9.06 4.15
CA GLY A 464 20.90 -9.73 3.65
C GLY A 464 21.85 -10.25 4.73
N SER A 465 21.87 -9.63 5.91
CA SER A 465 22.73 -10.02 7.04
C SER A 465 22.17 -11.22 7.80
N GLY A 466 20.85 -11.42 7.78
CA GLY A 466 20.19 -12.58 8.36
C GLY A 466 18.76 -12.33 8.81
N SER A 467 18.30 -13.12 9.78
CA SER A 467 16.97 -13.02 10.37
C SER A 467 17.05 -12.83 11.88
N GLU A 468 16.38 -11.81 12.43
CA GLU A 468 16.40 -11.47 13.86
C GLU A 468 15.01 -11.11 14.39
N THR A 469 14.81 -11.27 15.69
CA THR A 469 13.53 -11.02 16.36
C THR A 469 13.29 -9.54 16.61
N ILE A 470 12.15 -9.00 16.17
CA ILE A 470 11.67 -7.68 16.59
C ILE A 470 10.87 -7.83 17.88
N LYS A 471 11.18 -6.99 18.88
CA LYS A 471 10.49 -6.93 20.17
C LYS A 471 9.83 -5.57 20.37
N ILE A 472 8.57 -5.57 20.75
CA ILE A 472 7.78 -4.38 21.04
C ILE A 472 7.19 -4.57 22.44
N ARG A 473 7.77 -3.93 23.45
CA ARG A 473 7.36 -4.11 24.87
C ARG A 473 6.01 -3.46 25.16
N SER A 474 5.46 -3.76 26.33
CA SER A 474 4.08 -3.40 26.69
C SER A 474 3.80 -1.91 26.64
N GLY A 475 2.60 -1.55 26.17
CA GLY A 475 2.12 -0.19 26.00
C GLY A 475 2.82 0.63 24.92
N ALA A 476 3.80 0.08 24.19
CA ALA A 476 4.52 0.79 23.13
C ALA A 476 3.62 1.08 21.91
N MET A 477 4.04 2.03 21.08
CA MET A 477 3.30 2.46 19.90
C MET A 477 4.21 2.47 18.66
N VAL A 478 3.71 1.90 17.57
CA VAL A 478 4.36 1.84 16.26
C VAL A 478 3.43 2.53 15.26
N ALA A 479 3.65 3.82 15.03
CA ALA A 479 2.75 4.67 14.26
C ALA A 479 2.75 4.38 12.74
N ASP A 480 2.07 5.24 11.98
CA ASP A 480 1.88 5.07 10.55
C ASP A 480 3.19 5.32 9.75
N ARG A 481 3.47 4.43 8.79
CA ARG A 481 4.72 4.33 7.99
C ARG A 481 6.03 4.03 8.77
N VAL A 482 5.99 3.64 10.04
CA VAL A 482 7.21 3.22 10.78
C VAL A 482 7.88 2.01 10.11
N VAL A 483 9.21 2.01 10.01
CA VAL A 483 10.03 0.86 9.57
C VAL A 483 10.83 0.33 10.76
N LEU A 484 10.45 -0.84 11.26
CA LEU A 484 11.25 -1.59 12.24
C LEU A 484 12.18 -2.56 11.51
N LEU A 485 13.48 -2.47 11.80
CA LEU A 485 14.53 -3.33 11.25
C LEU A 485 14.79 -4.57 12.14
N PRO A 486 15.55 -5.58 11.65
CA PRO A 486 15.79 -6.80 12.42
C PRO A 486 16.50 -6.52 13.75
N GLY A 487 16.19 -7.31 14.78
CA GLY A 487 16.84 -7.27 16.10
C GLY A 487 16.42 -6.11 17.01
N VAL A 488 15.56 -5.21 16.52
CA VAL A 488 15.11 -4.01 17.25
C VAL A 488 14.27 -4.36 18.49
N GLU A 489 14.57 -3.69 19.60
CA GLU A 489 13.76 -3.73 20.82
C GLU A 489 13.21 -2.34 21.18
N LEU A 490 11.88 -2.19 21.11
CA LEU A 490 11.18 -0.99 21.61
C LEU A 490 10.81 -1.20 23.08
N GLY A 491 11.29 -0.32 23.96
CA GLY A 491 11.00 -0.32 25.39
C GLY A 491 9.53 -0.10 25.74
N GLU A 492 9.19 -0.26 27.02
CA GLU A 492 7.81 -0.10 27.48
C GLU A 492 7.32 1.32 27.24
N ARG A 493 6.09 1.46 26.72
CA ARG A 493 5.46 2.76 26.42
C ARG A 493 6.23 3.65 25.43
N THR A 494 7.30 3.16 24.80
CA THR A 494 8.06 3.85 23.74
C THR A 494 7.16 4.11 22.52
N VAL A 495 7.26 5.31 21.94
CA VAL A 495 6.45 5.77 20.81
C VAL A 495 7.34 5.96 19.58
N MET A 496 7.32 5.01 18.66
CA MET A 496 7.78 5.22 17.30
C MET A 496 6.67 5.96 16.54
N GLY A 497 6.83 7.27 16.39
CA GLY A 497 5.90 8.18 15.71
C GLY A 497 5.98 8.12 14.19
N SER A 498 5.25 9.01 13.49
CA SER A 498 5.05 8.95 12.04
C SER A 498 6.35 8.79 11.26
N GLY A 499 6.46 7.70 10.48
CA GLY A 499 7.61 7.43 9.63
C GLY A 499 8.94 7.21 10.36
N ALA A 500 8.93 6.81 11.63
CA ALA A 500 10.17 6.47 12.34
C ALA A 500 10.92 5.31 11.65
N LEU A 501 12.21 5.48 11.40
CA LEU A 501 13.13 4.44 10.94
C LEU A 501 14.03 4.00 12.10
N THR A 502 13.93 2.75 12.53
CA THR A 502 14.87 2.21 13.53
C THR A 502 16.10 1.63 12.86
N LYS A 503 17.25 1.73 13.52
CA LYS A 503 18.49 1.05 13.16
C LYS A 503 18.46 -0.42 13.58
N ARG A 504 19.12 -1.28 12.80
CA ARG A 504 19.23 -2.73 13.07
C ARG A 504 19.85 -2.99 14.46
N ASP A 505 19.43 -4.07 15.12
CA ASP A 505 19.96 -4.58 16.39
C ASP A 505 20.01 -3.54 17.54
N SER A 506 19.21 -2.47 17.44
CA SER A 506 19.22 -1.32 18.35
C SER A 506 18.07 -1.34 19.35
N GLN A 507 18.30 -0.76 20.54
CA GLN A 507 17.33 -0.71 21.63
C GLN A 507 16.85 0.72 21.89
N TYR A 508 15.55 0.93 22.01
CA TYR A 508 14.94 2.24 22.20
C TYR A 508 14.30 2.34 23.59
N ALA A 509 14.85 3.23 24.42
CA ALA A 509 14.55 3.27 25.85
C ALA A 509 13.04 3.46 26.18
N PRO A 510 12.55 2.89 27.30
CA PRO A 510 11.16 3.04 27.74
C PRO A 510 10.68 4.49 27.80
N GLY A 511 9.41 4.72 27.50
CA GLY A 511 8.74 6.03 27.54
C GLY A 511 9.20 7.05 26.48
N THR A 512 10.26 6.76 25.71
CA THR A 512 10.79 7.72 24.73
C THR A 512 9.93 7.83 23.47
N THR A 513 9.94 8.99 22.81
CA THR A 513 9.25 9.26 21.54
C THR A 513 10.26 9.58 20.44
N TRP A 514 10.14 8.89 19.30
CA TRP A 514 11.04 8.97 18.15
C TRP A 514 10.24 9.23 16.88
N VAL A 515 10.76 10.00 15.93
CA VAL A 515 10.06 10.31 14.67
C VAL A 515 10.99 10.31 13.47
N GLY A 516 10.45 9.93 12.32
CA GLY A 516 11.11 10.12 11.03
C GLY A 516 12.39 9.35 10.77
N ALA A 517 13.16 9.85 9.82
CA ALA A 517 14.42 9.27 9.38
C ALA A 517 15.37 10.41 9.00
N LYS A 518 16.56 10.43 9.60
CA LYS A 518 17.66 11.33 9.26
C LYS A 518 18.97 10.58 9.49
N LYS A 519 19.88 10.54 8.52
CA LYS A 519 21.13 9.75 8.61
C LYS A 519 20.91 8.25 8.96
N GLY A 520 19.83 7.67 8.42
CA GLY A 520 19.50 6.25 8.59
C GLY A 520 18.83 5.86 9.91
N GLU A 521 18.46 6.81 10.77
CA GLU A 521 17.79 6.54 12.05
C GLU A 521 16.76 7.63 12.42
N ALA A 522 15.82 7.30 13.31
CA ALA A 522 14.80 8.22 13.79
C ALA A 522 15.36 9.29 14.76
N VAL A 523 14.72 10.45 14.79
CA VAL A 523 15.07 11.55 15.70
C VAL A 523 14.29 11.40 17.01
N CYS A 524 14.98 11.30 18.14
CA CYS A 524 14.33 11.29 19.45
C CYS A 524 13.87 12.71 19.85
N LEU A 525 12.61 12.85 20.26
CA LEU A 525 12.01 14.11 20.72
C LEU A 525 12.00 14.23 22.24
N THR A 526 11.88 13.10 22.94
CA THR A 526 11.99 13.03 24.40
C THR A 526 13.43 12.83 24.79
N THR A 527 13.95 13.66 25.69
CA THR A 527 15.25 13.38 26.31
C THR A 527 15.03 12.96 27.75
N THR A 528 15.43 11.74 28.08
CA THR A 528 15.49 11.30 29.47
C THR A 528 16.49 12.18 30.24
N GLU A 529 16.19 12.41 31.50
CA GLU A 529 17.23 12.72 32.48
C GLU A 529 17.85 11.37 32.91
N PRO A 530 19.15 11.31 33.24
CA PRO A 530 19.64 10.24 34.09
C PRO A 530 18.95 10.38 35.45
N ASP A 531 18.38 9.30 35.99
CA ASP A 531 17.91 9.28 37.38
C ASP A 531 19.11 9.38 38.32
N ASP A 532 19.49 10.60 38.66
CA ASP A 532 20.65 10.93 39.49
C ASP A 532 20.35 10.68 40.98
N LYS A 533 19.99 9.41 41.29
CA LYS A 533 19.43 8.98 42.58
C LYS A 533 19.58 7.51 42.96
N THR A 534 20.64 6.84 42.50
CA THR A 534 21.20 5.67 43.23
C THR A 534 22.71 5.55 43.02
N PRO A 535 23.56 5.68 44.06
CA PRO A 535 24.98 5.36 43.96
C PRO A 535 25.19 3.84 44.03
N SER A 536 25.14 3.15 42.89
CA SER A 536 25.56 1.75 42.80
C SER A 536 27.08 1.65 42.73
N SER A 537 27.69 1.10 43.78
CA SER A 537 29.13 0.93 43.89
C SER A 537 29.63 -0.34 43.20
N ASN A 538 30.83 -0.24 42.60
CA ASN A 538 31.69 -1.33 42.12
C ASN A 538 31.16 -2.19 40.93
N GLN A 539 31.75 -2.03 39.73
CA GLN A 539 32.92 -2.79 39.19
C GLN A 539 32.50 -4.05 38.40
N THR A 540 33.16 -4.48 37.31
CA THR A 540 34.33 -3.95 36.56
C THR A 540 34.18 -4.13 35.04
N GLY A 541 34.52 -3.07 34.30
CA GLY A 541 35.08 -2.98 32.94
C GLY A 541 35.02 -4.12 31.92
N LYS A 542 34.62 -3.73 30.69
CA LYS A 542 35.55 -3.75 29.54
C LYS A 542 35.29 -2.59 28.58
N SER A 543 36.34 -2.14 27.91
CA SER A 543 36.45 -0.85 27.21
C SER A 543 35.76 -0.80 25.84
N VAL A 544 35.17 0.36 25.52
CA VAL A 544 34.88 0.79 24.15
C VAL A 544 36.20 1.02 23.40
N PRO A 545 36.40 0.49 22.18
CA PRO A 545 37.49 0.91 21.30
C PRO A 545 37.17 2.26 20.62
N THR A 546 38.08 3.22 20.74
CA THR A 546 38.01 4.53 20.07
C THR A 546 38.27 4.42 18.57
N ALA A 547 37.83 5.41 17.79
CA ALA A 547 38.01 5.43 16.34
C ALA A 547 39.48 5.56 15.90
N HIS A 548 39.88 4.69 14.97
CA HIS A 548 41.02 4.84 14.05
C HIS A 548 40.55 4.30 12.69
N ALA A 549 40.52 5.10 11.63
CA ALA A 549 41.63 5.58 10.79
C ALA A 549 41.83 4.67 9.55
N LEU A 550 41.97 5.30 8.39
CA LEU A 550 42.04 4.62 7.08
C LEU A 550 43.39 3.90 6.89
N SER A 551 43.33 2.68 6.35
CA SER A 551 44.44 2.05 5.63
C SER A 551 43.93 1.46 4.31
N VAL A 552 44.72 1.59 3.25
CA VAL A 552 44.39 1.17 1.88
C VAL A 552 45.20 -0.09 1.52
N ASN A 553 44.67 -0.91 0.59
CA ASN A 553 45.08 -2.27 0.22
C ASN A 553 44.65 -3.33 1.27
N ASP A 554 44.25 -4.55 0.92
CA ASP A 554 44.47 -5.31 -0.34
C ASP A 554 43.23 -5.60 -1.20
N VAL A 555 43.45 -6.24 -2.35
CA VAL A 555 42.48 -6.46 -3.44
C VAL A 555 42.56 -7.90 -3.98
N ILE A 556 41.48 -8.39 -4.62
CA ILE A 556 41.38 -9.68 -5.36
C ILE A 556 41.37 -10.91 -4.42
N HIS A 557 40.29 -11.70 -4.30
CA HIS A 557 39.69 -12.49 -5.37
C HIS A 557 38.15 -12.64 -5.30
N SER A 558 37.53 -12.60 -6.48
CA SER A 558 36.18 -13.11 -6.75
C SER A 558 36.23 -14.63 -7.02
N PRO A 559 35.13 -15.37 -6.74
CA PRO A 559 34.31 -15.82 -7.88
C PRO A 559 32.81 -15.53 -7.71
N TYR A 560 32.20 -15.00 -8.77
CA TYR A 560 30.74 -14.83 -8.88
C TYR A 560 30.01 -16.17 -9.00
N SER A 561 28.81 -16.26 -8.41
CA SER A 561 27.81 -17.25 -8.79
C SER A 561 26.40 -16.63 -8.74
N HIS A 562 25.79 -16.39 -9.90
CA HIS A 562 24.46 -15.79 -10.02
C HIS A 562 23.36 -16.87 -10.05
N SER A 563 22.49 -16.92 -9.04
CA SER A 563 21.20 -17.64 -9.14
C SER A 563 20.16 -17.17 -8.12
N GLY A 564 18.87 -17.43 -8.39
CA GLY A 564 17.93 -17.76 -7.30
C GLY A 564 16.98 -16.68 -6.73
N ILE A 565 16.50 -15.72 -7.54
CA ILE A 565 15.37 -14.82 -7.24
C ILE A 565 14.30 -15.43 -6.29
N ASN A 566 13.93 -14.75 -5.19
CA ASN A 566 12.56 -14.66 -4.65
C ASN A 566 12.45 -13.78 -3.37
N SER A 567 11.98 -12.53 -3.50
CA SER A 567 11.58 -11.68 -2.36
C SER A 567 10.05 -11.47 -2.33
N THR A 568 9.50 -11.17 -1.14
CA THR A 568 8.08 -11.34 -0.81
C THR A 568 7.34 -10.04 -0.44
N TRP A 569 6.01 -10.12 -0.43
CA TRP A 569 5.11 -9.06 -0.87
C TRP A 569 4.84 -7.90 0.12
N THR A 570 4.08 -6.93 -0.39
CA THR A 570 4.10 -5.50 -0.06
C THR A 570 3.04 -5.05 0.95
N THR A 571 3.23 -3.83 1.49
CA THR A 571 2.15 -2.95 1.99
C THR A 571 1.08 -2.70 0.92
N LEU A 572 -0.10 -2.21 1.33
CA LEU A 572 -1.30 -2.08 0.50
C LEU A 572 -1.24 -0.91 -0.51
N VAL A 573 -0.34 -1.01 -1.49
CA VAL A 573 -0.57 -0.45 -2.82
C VAL A 573 -1.62 -1.33 -3.51
N PRO A 574 -2.64 -0.77 -4.21
CA PRO A 574 -3.60 -1.55 -4.98
C PRO A 574 -2.90 -2.53 -5.92
N HIS A 575 -3.23 -3.81 -5.82
CA HIS A 575 -2.66 -4.83 -6.69
C HIS A 575 -3.32 -4.71 -8.08
N PRO A 576 -2.63 -4.33 -9.18
CA PRO A 576 -3.27 -3.94 -10.45
C PRO A 576 -3.94 -5.08 -11.25
N ASP A 577 -4.20 -6.21 -10.58
CA ASP A 577 -4.72 -7.47 -11.11
C ASP A 577 -5.84 -8.05 -10.23
N SER A 578 -6.29 -7.33 -9.18
CA SER A 578 -7.30 -7.82 -8.23
C SER A 578 -8.73 -7.75 -8.77
N GLU A 579 -8.95 -8.38 -9.93
CA GLU A 579 -10.28 -8.58 -10.50
C GLU A 579 -11.05 -9.62 -9.70
N ALA A 580 -11.83 -9.15 -8.70
CA ALA A 580 -12.82 -9.93 -7.97
C ALA A 580 -14.04 -10.24 -8.86
N SER A 581 -13.89 -11.22 -9.75
CA SER A 581 -14.97 -11.75 -10.58
C SER A 581 -15.38 -13.15 -10.12
N SER A 582 -16.58 -13.63 -10.46
CA SER A 582 -16.92 -15.06 -10.33
C SER A 582 -15.99 -15.98 -11.15
N ILE A 583 -15.35 -15.44 -12.19
CA ILE A 583 -14.29 -16.06 -13.01
C ILE A 583 -12.92 -16.07 -12.29
N ALA A 584 -12.80 -15.52 -11.06
CA ALA A 584 -11.51 -15.29 -10.41
C ALA A 584 -11.15 -16.28 -9.28
N LEU A 585 -10.34 -17.28 -9.62
CA LEU A 585 -9.39 -17.85 -8.66
C LEU A 585 -8.33 -16.80 -8.27
N VAL A 586 -7.96 -16.81 -6.99
CA VAL A 586 -6.85 -16.02 -6.43
C VAL A 586 -5.58 -16.86 -6.53
N GLU A 587 -4.80 -16.69 -7.61
CA GLU A 587 -3.52 -17.38 -7.75
C GLU A 587 -2.33 -16.50 -8.12
N LYS A 588 -1.18 -16.81 -7.49
CA LYS A 588 0.16 -16.25 -7.72
C LYS A 588 1.17 -17.38 -7.50
N GLY A 589 2.13 -17.61 -8.41
CA GLY A 589 3.15 -18.66 -8.24
C GLY A 589 4.23 -18.65 -9.34
N THR A 590 5.34 -19.37 -9.12
CA THR A 590 6.46 -19.58 -10.08
C THR A 590 7.39 -20.72 -9.61
N MET A 591 7.86 -21.61 -10.52
CA MET A 591 8.60 -22.86 -10.23
C MET A 591 10.03 -22.91 -10.86
N PRO A 592 11.06 -23.54 -10.21
CA PRO A 592 12.11 -24.31 -10.97
C PRO A 592 12.93 -25.44 -10.22
N HIS A 593 13.22 -26.58 -10.89
CA HIS A 593 13.75 -27.96 -10.52
C HIS A 593 15.05 -28.15 -9.61
N HIS A 594 15.84 -29.27 -9.57
CA HIS A 594 15.74 -30.59 -8.84
C HIS A 594 17.09 -31.07 -8.14
N GLN A 595 17.06 -31.94 -7.09
CA GLN A 595 18.19 -32.71 -6.41
C GLN A 595 19.22 -31.91 -5.53
N PHE A 596 20.01 -32.39 -4.55
CA PHE A 596 20.06 -33.52 -3.57
C PHE A 596 21.16 -33.17 -2.49
N ASP A 597 21.48 -33.83 -1.34
CA ASP A 597 20.95 -34.93 -0.47
C ASP A 597 21.55 -34.83 0.99
N ASN A 598 21.25 -35.82 1.85
CA ASN A 598 21.88 -36.36 3.10
C ASN A 598 23.32 -35.94 3.52
N LYS A 599 23.79 -35.95 4.79
CA LYS A 599 23.31 -36.36 6.15
C LYS A 599 24.28 -35.70 7.21
N THR A 600 24.17 -35.74 8.56
CA THR A 600 23.35 -36.49 9.53
C THR A 600 23.02 -35.63 10.81
N SER A 601 22.66 -36.26 11.93
CA SER A 601 22.06 -35.76 13.19
C SER A 601 22.82 -36.15 14.49
N ARG A 602 22.65 -35.36 15.59
CA ARG A 602 22.43 -35.75 17.04
C ARG A 602 22.59 -34.49 17.93
N THR A 603 21.62 -33.99 18.73
CA THR A 603 20.99 -34.45 20.01
C THR A 603 21.95 -34.61 21.20
N ALA A 604 21.65 -34.18 22.45
CA ALA A 604 20.55 -33.35 23.01
C ALA A 604 20.80 -33.07 24.53
N ILE A 605 19.73 -32.70 25.28
CA ILE A 605 19.48 -32.84 26.74
C ILE A 605 19.51 -31.53 27.58
N LYS A 606 18.65 -31.50 28.63
CA LYS A 606 18.30 -30.38 29.53
C LYS A 606 18.56 -30.73 31.00
N ALA A 607 18.67 -29.71 31.85
CA ALA A 607 18.10 -29.62 33.21
C ALA A 607 17.98 -28.10 33.57
N SER A 608 17.02 -27.49 34.29
CA SER A 608 16.07 -27.84 35.37
C SER A 608 16.71 -28.12 36.74
N ASN A 609 16.26 -27.62 37.90
CA ASN A 609 15.09 -26.80 38.27
C ASN A 609 15.29 -26.22 39.71
N SER A 610 14.21 -25.68 40.34
CA SER A 610 14.01 -25.25 41.76
C SER A 610 14.18 -23.73 42.03
N THR A 611 13.28 -22.94 42.65
CA THR A 611 12.27 -23.01 43.76
C THR A 611 12.83 -22.84 45.17
N SER A 612 12.22 -22.16 46.17
CA SER A 612 11.20 -21.06 46.26
C SER A 612 10.78 -20.88 47.73
N VAL A 613 10.59 -19.66 48.27
CA VAL A 613 9.88 -19.39 49.55
C VAL A 613 9.15 -18.03 49.48
N THR A 614 8.05 -17.87 50.24
CA THR A 614 7.12 -16.71 50.20
C THR A 614 6.75 -16.23 51.62
N VAL A 615 6.43 -14.94 51.81
CA VAL A 615 5.79 -14.38 53.04
C VAL A 615 4.76 -13.31 52.65
N HIS A 616 3.68 -13.20 53.42
CA HIS A 616 2.45 -12.39 53.22
C HIS A 616 2.07 -11.73 54.59
N GLU A 617 1.23 -10.69 54.73
CA GLU A 617 0.36 -9.96 53.78
C GLU A 617 0.16 -8.47 54.19
N VAL A 618 -1.05 -7.90 54.01
CA VAL A 618 -1.53 -6.53 54.31
C VAL A 618 -0.96 -5.43 53.38
N GLY A 619 -1.75 -4.79 52.50
CA GLY A 619 -3.19 -4.92 52.26
C GLY A 619 -3.68 -3.82 51.30
N SER A 620 -3.27 -3.87 50.04
CA SER A 620 -3.32 -2.73 49.10
C SER A 620 -4.51 -2.74 48.13
N SER A 621 -5.55 -1.97 48.46
CA SER A 621 -6.63 -1.59 47.52
C SER A 621 -6.12 -0.83 46.28
N ALA A 622 -4.96 -0.16 46.38
CA ALA A 622 -4.32 0.61 45.30
C ALA A 622 -3.90 -0.22 44.06
N SER A 623 -3.89 -1.55 44.14
CA SER A 623 -3.44 -2.43 43.05
C SER A 623 -4.39 -2.43 41.84
N LEU A 624 -5.70 -2.34 42.06
CA LEU A 624 -6.71 -2.36 40.98
C LEU A 624 -6.80 -1.03 40.21
N ASP A 625 -6.51 0.09 40.88
CA ASP A 625 -6.48 1.41 40.26
C ASP A 625 -5.18 1.64 39.46
N ALA A 626 -4.05 1.09 39.90
CA ALA A 626 -2.80 1.10 39.14
C ALA A 626 -2.91 0.39 37.77
N GLU A 627 -3.70 -0.69 37.67
CA GLU A 627 -4.04 -1.31 36.37
C GLU A 627 -5.00 -0.48 35.50
N ALA A 628 -5.74 0.47 36.09
CA ALA A 628 -6.65 1.34 35.34
C ALA A 628 -5.90 2.45 34.59
N GLU A 629 -4.82 3.01 35.17
CA GLU A 629 -3.96 4.00 34.51
C GLU A 629 -3.02 3.42 33.45
N SER A 630 -2.57 2.17 33.62
CA SER A 630 -1.54 1.57 32.75
C SER A 630 -2.05 1.17 31.36
N SER A 631 -3.30 0.69 31.26
CA SER A 631 -3.91 0.22 30.01
C SER A 631 -4.34 1.38 29.09
N SER A 632 -4.32 1.11 27.78
CA SER A 632 -4.79 2.02 26.74
C SER A 632 -6.31 2.28 26.83
N PRO A 633 -6.82 3.44 26.38
CA PRO A 633 -8.26 3.67 26.23
C PRO A 633 -8.98 2.58 25.41
N PHE A 634 -8.31 2.04 24.39
CA PHE A 634 -8.82 0.93 23.58
C PHE A 634 -8.91 -0.38 24.40
N GLY A 635 -7.89 -0.69 25.19
CA GLY A 635 -7.87 -1.80 26.15
C GLY A 635 -8.98 -1.69 27.18
N ARG A 636 -9.14 -0.51 27.80
CA ARG A 636 -10.23 -0.22 28.75
C ARG A 636 -11.61 -0.42 28.13
N ALA A 637 -11.83 0.07 26.91
CA ALA A 637 -13.12 -0.04 26.22
C ALA A 637 -13.47 -1.47 25.80
N PHE A 638 -12.60 -2.15 25.03
CA PHE A 638 -12.93 -3.43 24.38
C PHE A 638 -12.64 -4.66 25.23
N TYR A 639 -11.81 -4.54 26.28
CA TYR A 639 -11.34 -5.70 27.04
C TYR A 639 -11.59 -5.59 28.55
N GLN A 640 -11.65 -4.39 29.13
CA GLN A 640 -12.00 -4.19 30.54
C GLN A 640 -13.46 -3.76 30.77
N GLY A 641 -14.21 -3.42 29.71
CA GLY A 641 -15.60 -2.95 29.80
C GLY A 641 -15.77 -1.55 30.41
N LYS A 642 -14.67 -0.80 30.62
CA LYS A 642 -14.64 0.51 31.28
C LYS A 642 -14.97 1.67 30.31
N ALA A 643 -15.97 1.48 29.44
CA ALA A 643 -16.42 2.52 28.49
C ALA A 643 -17.67 3.25 28.98
N SER A 644 -17.78 4.53 28.67
CA SER A 644 -18.98 5.37 28.94
C SER A 644 -20.20 5.02 28.07
N TYR A 645 -20.05 4.07 27.14
CA TYR A 645 -21.03 3.76 26.10
C TYR A 645 -21.03 2.25 25.78
N ARG A 646 -22.10 1.77 25.13
CA ARG A 646 -22.22 0.37 24.70
C ARG A 646 -21.26 0.06 23.55
N VAL A 647 -20.12 -0.54 23.88
CA VAL A 647 -19.17 -1.10 22.91
C VAL A 647 -19.78 -2.31 22.20
N TRP A 648 -19.75 -2.34 20.86
CA TRP A 648 -20.16 -3.53 20.08
C TRP A 648 -19.21 -4.71 20.30
N SER A 649 -19.76 -5.91 20.38
CA SER A 649 -18.99 -7.14 20.61
C SER A 649 -18.20 -7.59 19.37
N GLN A 650 -17.20 -8.44 19.60
CA GLN A 650 -16.48 -9.13 18.53
C GLN A 650 -17.40 -9.89 17.55
N SER A 651 -18.54 -10.42 18.00
CA SER A 651 -19.50 -11.08 17.11
C SER A 651 -20.27 -10.09 16.23
N THR A 652 -20.72 -8.95 16.79
CA THR A 652 -21.31 -7.85 16.00
C THR A 652 -20.33 -7.32 14.95
N ILE A 653 -19.05 -7.18 15.32
CA ILE A 653 -17.98 -6.69 14.43
C ILE A 653 -17.70 -7.66 13.28
N THR A 654 -17.57 -8.95 13.57
CA THR A 654 -17.43 -9.99 12.53
C THR A 654 -18.65 -10.03 11.62
N LEU A 655 -19.86 -9.91 12.17
CA LEU A 655 -21.10 -9.94 11.39
C LEU A 655 -21.16 -8.80 10.37
N TYR A 656 -20.99 -7.53 10.80
CA TYR A 656 -21.05 -6.43 9.83
C TYR A 656 -19.87 -6.42 8.86
N SER A 657 -18.67 -6.84 9.29
CA SER A 657 -17.49 -6.86 8.42
C SER A 657 -17.61 -7.95 7.35
N THR A 658 -18.08 -9.14 7.73
CA THR A 658 -18.36 -10.24 6.80
C THR A 658 -19.53 -9.90 5.85
N PHE A 659 -20.60 -9.31 6.36
CA PHE A 659 -21.73 -8.84 5.54
C PHE A 659 -21.27 -7.82 4.49
N VAL A 660 -20.49 -6.81 4.88
CA VAL A 660 -20.01 -5.79 3.95
C VAL A 660 -19.01 -6.35 2.92
N ALA A 661 -18.15 -7.30 3.31
CA ALA A 661 -17.28 -8.02 2.37
C ALA A 661 -18.10 -8.83 1.33
N LEU A 662 -19.12 -9.55 1.81
CA LEU A 662 -20.07 -10.31 0.98
C LEU A 662 -20.82 -9.39 0.00
N SER A 663 -21.46 -8.33 0.50
CA SER A 663 -22.17 -7.35 -0.33
C SER A 663 -21.26 -6.68 -1.35
N THR A 664 -20.01 -6.38 -0.99
CA THR A 664 -19.05 -5.76 -1.93
C THR A 664 -18.67 -6.71 -3.06
N ALA A 665 -18.44 -8.00 -2.75
CA ALA A 665 -18.14 -9.01 -3.75
C ALA A 665 -19.31 -9.24 -4.72
N THR A 666 -20.54 -9.43 -4.19
CA THR A 666 -21.72 -9.71 -5.01
C THR A 666 -22.17 -8.50 -5.82
N PHE A 667 -22.29 -7.32 -5.20
CA PHE A 667 -22.74 -6.08 -5.86
C PHE A 667 -21.92 -5.80 -7.11
N TRP A 668 -20.58 -5.72 -6.99
CA TRP A 668 -19.74 -5.41 -8.14
C TRP A 668 -19.69 -6.50 -9.23
N ASN A 669 -20.35 -7.65 -9.05
CA ASN A 669 -20.49 -8.67 -10.10
C ASN A 669 -21.82 -8.66 -10.85
N ILE A 670 -22.83 -7.92 -10.38
CA ILE A 670 -24.14 -7.78 -11.04
C ILE A 670 -23.97 -7.41 -12.51
N GLY A 671 -23.23 -6.36 -12.84
CA GLY A 671 -23.07 -5.90 -14.23
C GLY A 671 -22.57 -6.96 -15.22
N SER A 672 -21.67 -7.87 -14.81
CA SER A 672 -21.21 -8.97 -15.66
C SER A 672 -22.24 -10.10 -15.77
N ILE A 673 -22.83 -10.50 -14.66
CA ILE A 673 -23.78 -11.63 -14.63
C ILE A 673 -25.05 -11.24 -15.40
N SER A 674 -25.58 -10.05 -15.15
CA SER A 674 -26.75 -9.51 -15.85
C SER A 674 -26.49 -9.24 -17.34
N ALA A 675 -25.25 -8.96 -17.76
CA ALA A 675 -24.91 -8.89 -19.18
C ALA A 675 -25.05 -10.26 -19.88
N VAL A 676 -24.68 -11.37 -19.22
CA VAL A 676 -24.97 -12.71 -19.76
C VAL A 676 -26.45 -13.03 -19.69
N GLN A 677 -27.16 -12.65 -18.62
CA GLN A 677 -28.61 -12.88 -18.50
C GLN A 677 -29.42 -12.19 -19.60
N VAL A 678 -29.15 -10.92 -19.88
CA VAL A 678 -29.84 -10.16 -20.94
C VAL A 678 -29.62 -10.80 -22.32
N ILE A 679 -28.41 -11.32 -22.58
CA ILE A 679 -28.12 -12.02 -23.85
C ILE A 679 -28.76 -13.42 -23.91
N GLY A 680 -28.76 -14.18 -22.82
CA GLY A 680 -29.47 -15.46 -22.73
C GLY A 680 -30.96 -15.31 -22.98
N HIS A 681 -31.61 -14.35 -22.31
CA HIS A 681 -33.02 -14.02 -22.50
C HIS A 681 -33.33 -13.50 -23.92
N ALA A 682 -32.42 -12.72 -24.51
CA ALA A 682 -32.56 -12.25 -25.89
C ALA A 682 -32.53 -13.40 -26.91
N TYR A 683 -31.70 -14.44 -26.66
CA TYR A 683 -31.64 -15.67 -27.45
C TYR A 683 -32.85 -16.58 -27.23
N GLU A 684 -33.28 -16.75 -25.98
CA GLU A 684 -34.43 -17.57 -25.58
C GLU A 684 -35.70 -17.11 -26.31
N ASN A 685 -35.99 -15.80 -26.24
CA ASN A 685 -37.13 -15.17 -26.91
C ASN A 685 -36.92 -14.86 -28.40
N ASN A 686 -35.84 -15.36 -29.01
CA ASN A 686 -35.50 -15.18 -30.44
C ASN A 686 -35.67 -13.73 -30.94
N THR A 687 -35.25 -12.76 -30.12
CA THR A 687 -35.43 -11.32 -30.37
C THR A 687 -34.69 -10.84 -31.63
N ILE A 688 -35.09 -9.68 -32.18
CA ILE A 688 -34.40 -9.02 -33.32
C ILE A 688 -32.88 -8.92 -33.07
N LEU A 689 -32.48 -8.60 -31.83
CA LEU A 689 -31.09 -8.58 -31.36
C LEU A 689 -30.38 -9.91 -31.62
N SER A 690 -30.96 -11.02 -31.15
CA SER A 690 -30.40 -12.36 -31.33
C SER A 690 -30.41 -12.86 -32.77
N GLN A 691 -31.42 -12.49 -33.57
CA GLN A 691 -31.54 -12.91 -34.97
C GLN A 691 -30.52 -12.19 -35.87
N HIS A 692 -30.51 -10.86 -35.82
CA HIS A 692 -29.82 -10.04 -36.82
C HIS A 692 -28.39 -9.65 -36.41
N PHE A 693 -28.12 -9.44 -35.12
CA PHE A 693 -26.85 -8.88 -34.66
C PHE A 693 -25.94 -9.91 -33.96
N ILE A 694 -26.52 -10.83 -33.19
CA ILE A 694 -25.77 -11.89 -32.48
C ILE A 694 -26.11 -13.31 -32.99
N GLY A 695 -26.68 -13.40 -34.19
CA GLY A 695 -26.90 -14.67 -34.90
C GLY A 695 -25.60 -15.28 -35.43
N GLN A 696 -25.69 -16.41 -36.14
CA GLN A 696 -24.52 -17.09 -36.71
C GLN A 696 -23.89 -16.29 -37.86
N ASN A 697 -22.83 -15.53 -37.55
CA ASN A 697 -22.02 -14.81 -38.53
C ASN A 697 -20.57 -14.64 -38.03
N THR A 698 -19.67 -14.20 -38.90
CA THR A 698 -18.23 -14.02 -38.60
C THR A 698 -17.93 -12.87 -37.64
N LEU A 699 -18.82 -11.88 -37.53
CA LEU A 699 -18.68 -10.73 -36.63
C LEU A 699 -19.29 -10.96 -35.24
N ARG A 700 -19.94 -12.11 -35.01
CA ARG A 700 -20.59 -12.48 -33.75
C ARG A 700 -19.73 -12.30 -32.49
N PRO A 701 -18.41 -12.58 -32.48
CA PRO A 701 -17.57 -12.32 -31.31
C PRO A 701 -17.45 -10.82 -30.98
N LEU A 702 -17.33 -9.98 -32.02
CA LEU A 702 -17.28 -8.53 -31.90
C LEU A 702 -18.65 -7.96 -31.48
N ALA A 703 -19.74 -8.48 -32.04
CA ALA A 703 -21.09 -8.10 -31.64
C ALA A 703 -21.36 -8.43 -30.16
N LEU A 704 -21.08 -9.66 -29.72
CA LEU A 704 -21.24 -10.06 -28.31
C LEU A 704 -20.40 -9.18 -27.37
N TYR A 705 -19.16 -8.87 -27.76
CA TYR A 705 -18.29 -7.94 -27.02
C TYR A 705 -18.88 -6.53 -26.92
N ILE A 706 -19.46 -5.99 -28.00
CA ILE A 706 -20.11 -4.67 -28.02
C ILE A 706 -21.34 -4.64 -27.09
N TYR A 707 -22.20 -5.67 -27.14
CA TYR A 707 -23.38 -5.72 -26.26
C TYR A 707 -23.02 -5.95 -24.78
N PHE A 708 -22.09 -6.86 -24.47
CA PHE A 708 -21.55 -6.99 -23.11
C PHE A 708 -20.94 -5.67 -22.63
N THR A 709 -20.20 -4.96 -23.48
CA THR A 709 -19.66 -3.63 -23.15
C THR A 709 -20.80 -2.66 -22.82
N GLY A 710 -21.78 -2.48 -23.70
CA GLY A 710 -22.91 -1.55 -23.48
C GLY A 710 -23.69 -1.81 -22.19
N ILE A 711 -24.00 -3.08 -21.90
CA ILE A 711 -24.75 -3.47 -20.69
C ILE A 711 -23.90 -3.26 -19.43
N ILE A 712 -22.62 -3.65 -19.44
CA ILE A 712 -21.71 -3.45 -18.29
C ILE A 712 -21.46 -1.95 -18.06
N ILE A 713 -21.34 -1.13 -19.10
CA ILE A 713 -21.24 0.34 -18.99
C ILE A 713 -22.46 0.90 -18.27
N ALA A 714 -23.67 0.59 -18.74
CA ALA A 714 -24.92 1.12 -18.18
C ALA A 714 -25.07 0.75 -16.69
N ILE A 715 -24.87 -0.53 -16.35
CA ILE A 715 -24.98 -1.00 -14.97
C ILE A 715 -23.87 -0.41 -14.09
N MET A 716 -22.60 -0.45 -14.50
CA MET A 716 -21.49 0.02 -13.65
C MET A 716 -21.50 1.54 -13.42
N ALA A 717 -22.04 2.33 -14.35
CA ALA A 717 -22.25 3.76 -14.15
C ALA A 717 -23.30 4.04 -13.06
N VAL A 718 -24.45 3.36 -13.12
CA VAL A 718 -25.48 3.42 -12.07
C VAL A 718 -24.93 2.94 -10.73
N GLN A 719 -24.24 1.79 -10.70
CA GLN A 719 -23.64 1.24 -9.48
C GLN A 719 -22.64 2.18 -8.81
N SER A 720 -21.76 2.81 -9.60
CA SER A 720 -20.80 3.79 -9.07
C SER A 720 -21.49 5.03 -8.49
N THR A 721 -22.54 5.52 -9.15
CA THR A 721 -23.33 6.66 -8.70
C THR A 721 -24.06 6.35 -7.38
N LEU A 722 -24.70 5.18 -7.30
CA LEU A 722 -25.36 4.69 -6.08
C LEU A 722 -24.38 4.50 -4.92
N VAL A 723 -23.19 3.93 -5.15
CA VAL A 723 -22.17 3.76 -4.10
C VAL A 723 -21.65 5.10 -3.59
N LEU A 724 -21.41 6.09 -4.46
CA LEU A 724 -20.99 7.42 -4.02
C LEU A 724 -22.09 8.11 -3.20
N ALA A 725 -23.35 8.08 -3.66
CA ALA A 725 -24.49 8.65 -2.94
C ALA A 725 -24.72 7.96 -1.59
N PHE A 726 -24.69 6.62 -1.56
CA PHE A 726 -24.81 5.82 -0.33
C PHE A 726 -23.72 6.16 0.69
N LEU A 727 -22.48 6.36 0.26
CA LEU A 727 -21.39 6.71 1.17
C LEU A 727 -21.43 8.15 1.66
N ILE A 728 -21.91 9.10 0.84
CA ILE A 728 -22.19 10.47 1.30
C ILE A 728 -23.30 10.44 2.37
N GLY A 729 -24.41 9.75 2.11
CA GLY A 729 -25.49 9.55 3.09
C GLY A 729 -25.00 8.85 4.36
N SER A 730 -24.23 7.77 4.24
CA SER A 730 -23.65 7.02 5.36
C SER A 730 -22.69 7.86 6.20
N LYS A 731 -21.91 8.77 5.58
CA LYS A 731 -21.06 9.71 6.31
C LYS A 731 -21.91 10.63 7.18
N TRP A 732 -22.94 11.25 6.63
CA TRP A 732 -23.78 12.19 7.37
C TRP A 732 -24.63 11.49 8.44
N LEU A 733 -25.11 10.27 8.18
CA LEU A 733 -25.86 9.46 9.15
C LEU A 733 -24.99 8.95 10.31
N LEU A 734 -23.81 8.39 10.03
CA LEU A 734 -22.97 7.75 11.06
C LEU A 734 -22.05 8.74 11.78
N MET A 735 -21.49 9.72 11.06
CA MET A 735 -20.45 10.63 11.55
C MET A 735 -20.94 12.06 11.74
N GLY A 736 -22.02 12.47 11.06
CA GLY A 736 -22.50 13.85 11.07
C GLY A 736 -21.46 14.83 10.53
N ARG A 737 -21.32 15.99 11.19
CA ARG A 737 -20.21 16.92 11.00
C ARG A 737 -19.19 16.67 12.12
N ARG A 738 -17.94 16.38 11.77
CA ARG A 738 -16.85 16.25 12.75
C ARG A 738 -16.54 17.61 13.39
N GLN A 739 -16.12 17.59 14.64
CA GLN A 739 -15.67 18.76 15.40
C GLN A 739 -14.27 18.50 15.96
N GLN A 740 -13.57 19.56 16.33
CA GLN A 740 -12.30 19.49 17.05
C GLN A 740 -12.54 19.02 18.49
N GLY A 741 -11.65 18.18 19.02
CA GLY A 741 -11.74 17.69 20.40
C GLY A 741 -11.18 16.29 20.61
N ASN A 742 -11.27 15.83 21.86
CA ASN A 742 -10.86 14.49 22.30
C ASN A 742 -12.03 13.49 22.15
N TYR A 743 -11.74 12.32 21.60
CA TYR A 743 -12.67 11.24 21.32
C TYR A 743 -12.08 9.88 21.71
N ASP A 744 -11.42 9.80 22.88
CA ASP A 744 -10.80 8.56 23.38
C ASP A 744 -11.75 7.35 23.33
N TRP A 745 -11.19 6.18 23.00
CA TRP A 745 -11.96 4.95 22.76
C TRP A 745 -12.81 4.47 23.93
N ASP A 746 -12.53 4.87 25.16
CA ASP A 746 -13.33 4.59 26.36
C ASP A 746 -14.38 5.68 26.66
N LYS A 747 -14.17 6.91 26.19
CA LYS A 747 -15.05 8.06 26.43
C LYS A 747 -16.11 8.28 25.36
N SER A 748 -15.88 7.85 24.11
CA SER A 748 -16.76 8.21 22.98
C SER A 748 -17.03 7.09 21.98
N PRO A 749 -18.30 6.87 21.56
CA PRO A 749 -18.65 5.97 20.47
C PRO A 749 -18.24 6.48 19.07
N TYR A 750 -17.49 7.59 18.97
CA TYR A 750 -17.02 8.15 17.69
C TYR A 750 -16.17 7.13 16.91
N CYS A 751 -15.13 6.57 17.51
CA CYS A 751 -14.19 5.68 16.82
C CYS A 751 -14.87 4.38 16.33
N GLN A 752 -15.86 3.87 17.06
CA GLN A 752 -16.60 2.68 16.66
C GLN A 752 -17.55 2.94 15.48
N ARG A 753 -18.24 4.10 15.44
CA ARG A 753 -19.00 4.54 14.25
C ARG A 753 -18.10 4.78 13.04
N TRP A 754 -16.92 5.36 13.25
CA TRP A 754 -15.91 5.57 12.21
C TRP A 754 -15.42 4.24 11.61
N GLN A 755 -15.22 3.20 12.43
CA GLN A 755 -14.85 1.86 11.96
C GLN A 755 -15.94 1.21 11.09
N LEU A 756 -17.22 1.38 11.43
CA LEU A 756 -18.32 0.94 10.55
C LEU A 756 -18.27 1.69 9.21
N PHE A 757 -18.11 3.02 9.25
CA PHE A 757 -18.01 3.84 8.04
C PHE A 757 -16.82 3.41 7.15
N LEU A 758 -15.62 3.21 7.70
CA LEU A 758 -14.43 2.73 6.97
C LEU A 758 -14.62 1.35 6.33
N LYS A 759 -15.45 0.47 6.93
CA LYS A 759 -15.85 -0.79 6.30
C LYS A 759 -16.86 -0.57 5.19
N LEU A 760 -17.88 0.28 5.36
CA LEU A 760 -18.80 0.65 4.25
C LEU A 760 -18.03 1.22 3.05
N GLU A 761 -16.98 2.02 3.28
CA GLU A 761 -16.11 2.53 2.21
C GLU A 761 -15.38 1.45 1.40
N SER A 762 -15.34 0.18 1.85
CA SER A 762 -14.85 -0.93 1.02
C SER A 762 -15.60 -1.04 -0.31
N LEU A 763 -16.89 -0.67 -0.35
CA LEU A 763 -17.70 -0.61 -1.57
C LEU A 763 -17.11 0.32 -2.64
N ARG A 764 -16.44 1.43 -2.25
CA ARG A 764 -15.76 2.33 -3.20
C ARG A 764 -14.26 2.03 -3.39
N ARG A 765 -13.69 1.12 -2.59
CA ARG A 765 -12.27 0.70 -2.64
C ARG A 765 -12.09 -0.57 -3.47
N HIS A 766 -12.84 -1.63 -3.18
CA HIS A 766 -12.64 -2.97 -3.75
C HIS A 766 -13.42 -3.15 -5.06
N CYS A 767 -13.18 -2.24 -6.00
CA CYS A 767 -13.73 -2.23 -7.35
C CYS A 767 -12.69 -1.66 -8.33
N TYR A 768 -13.01 -1.61 -9.63
CA TYR A 768 -12.12 -1.05 -10.66
C TYR A 768 -10.69 -1.64 -10.63
N GLY A 769 -10.58 -2.97 -10.60
CA GLY A 769 -9.30 -3.70 -10.56
C GLY A 769 -8.54 -3.62 -9.23
N GLY A 770 -9.10 -2.96 -8.21
CA GLY A 770 -8.48 -2.66 -6.93
C GLY A 770 -8.20 -1.17 -6.71
N HIS A 771 -8.30 -0.34 -7.75
CA HIS A 771 -8.06 1.11 -7.65
C HIS A 771 -9.23 1.89 -7.02
N GLY A 772 -10.43 1.30 -7.02
CA GLY A 772 -11.64 1.94 -6.51
C GLY A 772 -12.17 3.08 -7.39
N ILE A 773 -13.35 3.60 -7.05
CA ILE A 773 -14.00 4.70 -7.80
C ILE A 773 -13.13 5.96 -7.76
N LEU A 774 -12.64 6.33 -6.56
CA LEU A 774 -11.83 7.55 -6.40
C LEU A 774 -10.45 7.45 -7.08
N GLY A 775 -9.87 6.25 -7.18
CA GLY A 775 -8.60 6.02 -7.90
C GLY A 775 -8.68 6.30 -9.40
N MET A 776 -9.88 6.23 -9.98
CA MET A 776 -10.14 6.64 -11.37
C MET A 776 -10.37 8.16 -11.50
N LEU A 777 -10.69 8.86 -10.41
CA LEU A 777 -11.08 10.29 -10.39
C LEU A 777 -10.05 11.23 -9.75
N THR A 778 -8.88 10.72 -9.34
CA THR A 778 -7.76 11.53 -8.82
C THR A 778 -7.33 12.63 -9.79
N GLY A 779 -7.00 13.83 -9.30
CA GLY A 779 -6.57 14.97 -10.13
C GLY A 779 -7.69 15.60 -11.00
N THR A 780 -8.95 15.26 -10.73
CA THR A 780 -10.13 15.79 -11.45
C THR A 780 -10.98 16.68 -10.54
N HIS A 781 -11.94 17.42 -11.11
CA HIS A 781 -12.92 18.13 -10.26
C HIS A 781 -13.92 17.16 -9.58
N TRP A 782 -14.14 15.96 -10.14
CA TRP A 782 -15.10 14.99 -9.59
C TRP A 782 -14.73 14.54 -8.17
N ILE A 783 -13.43 14.34 -7.89
CA ILE A 783 -12.97 14.00 -6.54
C ILE A 783 -13.07 15.19 -5.56
N VAL A 784 -12.93 16.44 -6.06
CA VAL A 784 -13.17 17.66 -5.27
C VAL A 784 -14.66 17.77 -4.89
N LEU A 785 -15.58 17.51 -5.83
CA LEU A 785 -17.03 17.48 -5.55
C LEU A 785 -17.39 16.41 -4.52
N TYR A 786 -16.82 15.21 -4.63
CA TYR A 786 -17.02 14.13 -3.66
C TYR A 786 -16.60 14.56 -2.25
N PHE A 787 -15.37 15.07 -2.07
CA PHE A 787 -14.93 15.50 -0.74
C PHE A 787 -15.67 16.74 -0.21
N ARG A 788 -16.07 17.68 -1.08
CA ARG A 788 -16.97 18.79 -0.69
C ARG A 788 -18.32 18.28 -0.17
N ALA A 789 -18.90 17.25 -0.81
CA ALA A 789 -20.12 16.60 -0.32
C ALA A 789 -19.92 15.85 1.02
N LEU A 790 -18.68 15.48 1.36
CA LEU A 790 -18.29 15.00 2.69
C LEU A 790 -17.89 16.11 3.68
N GLY A 791 -17.99 17.39 3.31
CA GLY A 791 -17.73 18.53 4.19
C GLY A 791 -16.41 19.28 3.97
N LEU A 792 -15.59 18.90 2.97
CA LEU A 792 -14.32 19.57 2.68
C LEU A 792 -14.52 21.03 2.28
N LYS A 793 -13.83 21.95 2.97
CA LYS A 793 -13.63 23.32 2.50
C LYS A 793 -12.48 23.30 1.50
N CYS A 794 -12.76 23.55 0.22
CA CYS A 794 -11.77 23.54 -0.85
C CYS A 794 -12.03 24.68 -1.83
N GLY A 795 -11.01 25.48 -2.13
CA GLY A 795 -11.07 26.55 -3.12
C GLY A 795 -11.25 26.06 -4.56
N LYS A 796 -11.12 26.98 -5.51
CA LYS A 796 -11.21 26.73 -6.95
C LYS A 796 -9.99 25.96 -7.43
N ASP A 797 -10.20 25.16 -8.47
CA ASP A 797 -9.14 24.58 -9.30
C ASP A 797 -8.00 23.93 -8.51
N CYS A 798 -8.36 23.14 -7.50
CA CYS A 798 -7.43 22.32 -6.72
C CYS A 798 -7.29 20.92 -7.34
N ALA A 799 -6.10 20.34 -7.25
CA ALA A 799 -5.81 19.00 -7.75
C ALA A 799 -5.55 18.05 -6.57
N LEU A 800 -6.50 17.15 -6.33
CA LEU A 800 -6.42 16.19 -5.21
C LEU A 800 -5.90 14.83 -5.70
N PHE A 801 -4.79 14.38 -5.12
CA PHE A 801 -4.05 13.16 -5.47
C PHE A 801 -3.52 13.18 -6.91
N ALA A 802 -2.89 14.28 -7.31
CA ALA A 802 -2.54 14.62 -8.70
C ALA A 802 -1.73 13.54 -9.45
N GLY A 803 -0.72 12.93 -8.82
CA GLY A 803 0.05 11.81 -9.39
C GLY A 803 -0.77 10.54 -9.58
N GLY A 804 -1.92 10.41 -8.92
CA GLY A 804 -2.99 9.51 -9.32
C GLY A 804 -3.03 8.10 -8.71
N LEU A 805 -2.12 7.77 -7.79
CA LEU A 805 -2.14 6.52 -7.01
C LEU A 805 -1.98 6.81 -5.51
N PRO A 806 -3.00 7.36 -4.84
CA PRO A 806 -2.92 7.73 -3.43
C PRO A 806 -2.82 6.52 -2.49
N SER A 807 -1.79 6.52 -1.64
CA SER A 807 -1.56 5.58 -0.55
C SER A 807 -2.39 5.87 0.70
N LEU A 808 -3.08 7.03 0.74
CA LEU A 808 -4.16 7.38 1.68
C LEU A 808 -5.06 8.45 1.02
N VAL A 809 -6.35 8.42 1.33
CA VAL A 809 -7.33 9.47 0.98
C VAL A 809 -7.88 10.12 2.24
N PHE A 810 -8.39 11.35 2.16
CA PHE A 810 -8.78 12.15 3.33
C PHE A 810 -9.80 11.43 4.22
N THR A 811 -9.45 11.26 5.49
CA THR A 811 -10.27 10.57 6.51
C THR A 811 -11.26 11.51 7.22
N GLU A 812 -10.89 12.78 7.41
CA GLU A 812 -11.72 13.81 8.04
C GLU A 812 -11.88 15.05 7.12
N PRO A 813 -12.55 14.95 5.95
CA PRO A 813 -12.73 16.09 5.06
C PRO A 813 -13.39 17.31 5.75
N ASP A 814 -14.31 17.09 6.68
CA ASP A 814 -14.92 18.13 7.55
C ASP A 814 -13.91 19.07 8.24
N LEU A 815 -12.71 18.58 8.54
CA LEU A 815 -11.68 19.25 9.33
C LEU A 815 -10.58 19.89 8.46
N LEU A 816 -10.62 19.66 7.14
CA LEU A 816 -9.60 20.14 6.21
C LEU A 816 -10.08 21.39 5.47
N THR A 817 -9.24 22.42 5.43
CA THR A 817 -9.42 23.63 4.64
C THR A 817 -8.29 23.76 3.62
N LEU A 818 -8.63 23.78 2.33
CA LEU A 818 -7.72 24.02 1.21
C LEU A 818 -8.10 25.33 0.50
N GLY A 819 -7.12 26.20 0.23
CA GLY A 819 -7.28 27.44 -0.53
C GLY A 819 -7.51 27.23 -2.03
N ASP A 820 -7.33 28.28 -2.84
CA ASP A 820 -7.39 28.20 -4.30
C ASP A 820 -6.10 27.60 -4.89
N ARG A 821 -6.21 26.78 -5.94
CA ARG A 821 -5.09 26.14 -6.67
C ARG A 821 -4.10 25.34 -5.82
N VAL A 822 -4.59 24.68 -4.77
CA VAL A 822 -3.79 23.71 -3.99
C VAL A 822 -3.56 22.43 -4.79
N SER A 823 -2.31 21.95 -4.80
CA SER A 823 -1.94 20.63 -5.33
C SER A 823 -1.57 19.66 -4.21
N VAL A 824 -2.34 18.57 -4.09
CA VAL A 824 -2.05 17.43 -3.23
C VAL A 824 -1.69 16.25 -4.13
N ASP A 825 -0.52 15.65 -3.94
CA ASP A 825 -0.07 14.45 -4.65
C ASP A 825 -0.37 13.17 -3.82
N ASP A 826 0.49 12.15 -3.75
CA ASP A 826 0.40 11.09 -2.73
C ASP A 826 0.83 11.61 -1.34
N ALA A 827 0.13 12.64 -0.84
CA ALA A 827 0.41 13.29 0.43
C ALA A 827 -0.63 12.95 1.50
N SER A 828 -0.17 12.87 2.75
CA SER A 828 -0.95 12.42 3.91
C SER A 828 -1.43 13.61 4.75
N LEU A 829 -2.66 14.08 4.49
CA LEU A 829 -3.34 15.11 5.28
C LEU A 829 -4.38 14.43 6.18
N VAL A 830 -4.14 14.40 7.50
CA VAL A 830 -4.94 13.63 8.47
C VAL A 830 -5.30 14.50 9.68
N GLY A 831 -6.60 14.70 9.92
CA GLY A 831 -7.07 15.56 11.02
C GLY A 831 -6.95 14.90 12.39
N HIS A 832 -6.82 13.58 12.45
CA HIS A 832 -6.68 12.83 13.70
C HIS A 832 -5.23 12.53 14.11
N ILE A 833 -5.01 12.39 15.41
CA ILE A 833 -3.85 11.71 16.01
C ILE A 833 -4.36 10.65 17.00
N ASN A 834 -3.72 9.47 17.01
CA ASN A 834 -4.06 8.35 17.92
C ASN A 834 -2.83 7.96 18.72
N THR A 835 -2.62 8.58 19.88
CA THR A 835 -1.45 8.36 20.74
C THR A 835 -1.77 7.33 21.82
N ARG A 836 -1.32 6.08 21.63
CA ARG A 836 -1.57 4.95 22.55
C ARG A 836 -3.06 4.73 22.88
N GLY A 837 -3.97 5.05 21.96
CA GLY A 837 -5.42 4.98 22.15
C GLY A 837 -6.08 6.28 22.59
N LYS A 838 -5.33 7.34 22.93
CA LYS A 838 -5.90 8.69 23.03
C LYS A 838 -6.14 9.24 21.63
N PHE A 839 -7.35 9.69 21.33
CA PHE A 839 -7.77 10.01 19.95
C PHE A 839 -8.26 11.46 19.83
N ASP A 840 -7.42 12.33 19.28
CA ASP A 840 -7.69 13.77 19.17
C ASP A 840 -7.91 14.17 17.71
N LEU A 841 -8.94 14.99 17.48
CA LEU A 841 -9.27 15.62 16.20
C LEU A 841 -8.91 17.09 16.23
N ASN A 842 -8.09 17.56 15.28
CA ASN A 842 -7.78 18.99 15.08
C ASN A 842 -7.90 19.36 13.59
N PRO A 843 -8.29 20.60 13.26
CA PRO A 843 -8.38 21.05 11.88
C PRO A 843 -7.00 21.17 11.21
N LEU A 844 -6.99 21.08 9.89
CA LEU A 844 -5.83 21.33 9.03
C LEU A 844 -6.12 22.49 8.08
N HIS A 845 -5.15 23.38 7.93
CA HIS A 845 -5.26 24.55 7.06
C HIS A 845 -4.12 24.58 6.05
N VAL A 846 -4.48 24.62 4.78
CA VAL A 846 -3.57 24.76 3.64
C VAL A 846 -4.11 25.91 2.79
N GLY A 847 -3.43 27.05 2.78
CA GLY A 847 -3.85 28.24 2.04
C GLY A 847 -3.59 28.12 0.54
N ASP A 848 -3.56 29.26 -0.13
CA ASP A 848 -3.55 29.33 -1.59
C ASP A 848 -2.24 28.82 -2.23
N ARG A 849 -2.39 28.19 -3.40
CA ARG A 849 -1.31 27.78 -4.32
C ARG A 849 -0.26 26.83 -3.72
N ARG A 850 -0.49 26.35 -2.49
CA ARG A 850 0.35 25.40 -1.74
C ARG A 850 0.45 24.04 -2.46
N VAL A 851 1.58 23.38 -2.28
CA VAL A 851 1.94 22.11 -2.93
C VAL A 851 2.37 21.09 -1.87
N LEU A 852 1.84 19.87 -1.96
CA LEU A 852 2.23 18.73 -1.13
C LEU A 852 2.57 17.54 -2.05
N ARG A 853 3.87 17.29 -2.28
CA ARG A 853 4.36 16.24 -3.20
C ARG A 853 4.32 14.83 -2.60
N SER A 854 4.54 13.81 -3.43
CA SER A 854 4.49 12.38 -3.05
C SER A 854 5.25 12.04 -1.76
N GLY A 855 4.59 11.34 -0.84
CA GLY A 855 5.14 10.94 0.45
C GLY A 855 5.14 12.01 1.53
N SER A 856 4.86 13.29 1.23
CA SER A 856 4.78 14.35 2.23
C SER A 856 3.59 14.16 3.20
N ARG A 857 3.69 14.76 4.39
CA ARG A 857 2.70 14.64 5.47
C ARG A 857 2.51 15.95 6.23
N LEU A 858 1.24 16.27 6.47
CA LEU A 858 0.77 17.30 7.38
C LEU A 858 0.05 16.62 8.55
N LEU A 859 0.61 16.70 9.77
CA LEU A 859 0.02 16.10 10.98
C LEU A 859 -1.09 16.96 11.58
N SER A 860 -1.99 16.32 12.34
CA SER A 860 -3.14 16.94 13.03
C SER A 860 -2.78 18.30 13.67
N GLY A 861 -3.57 19.33 13.36
CA GLY A 861 -3.38 20.71 13.85
C GLY A 861 -2.40 21.58 13.08
N ALA A 862 -1.55 21.01 12.21
CA ALA A 862 -0.55 21.75 11.46
C ALA A 862 -1.12 22.62 10.33
N ARG A 863 -0.34 23.61 9.89
CA ARG A 863 -0.77 24.64 8.93
C ARG A 863 0.26 24.92 7.84
N MET A 864 -0.25 25.40 6.71
CA MET A 864 0.54 25.96 5.62
C MET A 864 -0.20 27.21 5.11
N GLU A 865 0.43 28.39 5.17
CA GLU A 865 -0.04 29.70 4.66
C GLU A 865 -0.19 29.78 3.11
N ALA A 866 0.47 30.70 2.38
CA ALA A 866 0.37 30.82 0.89
C ALA A 866 1.70 30.56 0.13
N ASP A 867 1.63 29.89 -1.03
CA ASP A 867 2.77 29.57 -1.94
C ASP A 867 3.96 28.66 -1.45
N THR A 868 3.85 27.76 -0.46
CA THR A 868 4.90 26.72 -0.19
C THR A 868 4.80 25.47 -1.06
N CYS A 869 5.93 24.75 -1.10
CA CYS A 869 5.98 23.33 -1.45
C CYS A 869 6.54 22.47 -0.29
N LEU A 870 5.84 21.39 0.07
CA LEU A 870 6.45 20.25 0.77
C LEU A 870 6.97 19.27 -0.27
N LEU A 871 8.27 19.01 -0.24
CA LEU A 871 8.94 18.10 -1.17
C LEU A 871 8.66 16.63 -0.86
N GLU A 872 9.15 15.76 -1.73
CA GLU A 872 9.05 14.32 -1.60
C GLU A 872 9.63 13.84 -0.26
N HIS A 873 8.85 13.05 0.48
CA HIS A 873 9.23 12.50 1.80
C HIS A 873 9.55 13.63 2.82
N THR A 874 8.51 14.39 3.20
CA THR A 874 8.59 15.53 4.15
C THR A 874 7.56 15.40 5.27
N LEU A 875 7.94 15.59 6.54
CA LEU A 875 7.02 15.56 7.70
C LEU A 875 6.95 16.90 8.43
N VAL A 876 5.80 17.59 8.32
CA VAL A 876 5.44 18.71 9.20
C VAL A 876 4.86 18.15 10.51
N MET A 877 5.33 18.63 11.67
CA MET A 877 4.90 18.10 12.97
C MET A 877 3.50 18.57 13.37
N ALA A 878 2.90 17.92 14.37
CA ALA A 878 1.54 18.26 14.82
C ALA A 878 1.50 19.65 15.46
N GLY A 879 0.76 20.58 14.85
CA GLY A 879 0.66 21.98 15.27
C GLY A 879 1.70 22.93 14.66
N ASP A 880 2.69 22.44 13.92
CA ASP A 880 3.67 23.29 13.22
C ASP A 880 2.99 24.16 12.14
N VAL A 881 3.57 25.33 11.88
CA VAL A 881 3.24 26.18 10.74
C VAL A 881 4.39 26.15 9.76
N VAL A 882 4.10 26.00 8.46
CA VAL A 882 5.06 26.20 7.38
C VAL A 882 4.85 27.62 6.85
N ASP A 883 5.90 28.44 6.81
CA ASP A 883 5.80 29.88 6.54
C ASP A 883 5.40 30.21 5.09
N GLU A 884 5.08 31.47 4.80
CA GLU A 884 4.72 31.94 3.45
C GLU A 884 5.91 31.82 2.47
N GLY A 885 5.65 31.47 1.21
CA GLY A 885 6.66 31.35 0.13
C GLY A 885 7.77 30.29 0.27
N SER A 886 7.96 29.71 1.46
CA SER A 886 9.06 28.78 1.77
C SER A 886 8.97 27.43 1.04
N THR A 887 9.98 26.58 1.18
CA THR A 887 9.93 25.17 0.74
C THR A 887 10.56 24.31 1.83
N SER A 888 10.02 23.11 2.06
CA SER A 888 10.47 22.23 3.14
C SER A 888 10.76 20.83 2.64
N GLN A 889 11.77 20.20 3.23
CA GLN A 889 12.15 18.81 2.98
C GLN A 889 12.58 18.15 4.30
N GLY A 890 12.47 16.83 4.38
CA GLY A 890 13.04 16.04 5.47
C GLY A 890 12.00 15.58 6.49
N TRP A 891 12.42 14.65 7.35
CA TRP A 891 11.51 13.94 8.23
C TRP A 891 12.10 13.80 9.65
N PRO A 892 11.89 14.76 10.57
CA PRO A 892 11.05 15.98 10.46
C PRO A 892 11.54 17.03 9.47
N ALA A 893 10.61 17.88 9.01
CA ALA A 893 10.85 18.90 8.00
C ALA A 893 11.77 20.02 8.47
N GLU A 894 12.66 20.44 7.58
CA GLU A 894 13.53 21.60 7.69
C GLU A 894 13.42 22.48 6.43
N GLU A 895 13.91 23.72 6.51
CA GLU A 895 13.84 24.69 5.40
C GLU A 895 14.76 24.27 4.24
N PHE A 896 14.18 24.04 3.06
CA PHE A 896 14.91 23.61 1.87
C PHE A 896 15.20 24.80 0.95
N LYS A 897 16.50 25.07 0.73
CA LYS A 897 16.99 26.22 -0.07
C LYS A 897 17.55 25.84 -1.46
N GLY A 898 17.36 24.58 -1.87
CA GLY A 898 17.79 24.10 -3.19
C GLY A 898 16.78 24.41 -4.32
N ASN A 899 17.15 24.10 -5.57
CA ASN A 899 16.21 24.16 -6.69
C ASN A 899 15.31 22.91 -6.70
N ARG A 900 14.01 23.08 -6.43
CA ARG A 900 13.01 21.99 -6.43
C ARG A 900 12.58 21.51 -7.83
N THR A 901 13.03 22.19 -8.89
CA THR A 901 12.85 21.82 -10.30
C THR A 901 14.21 21.84 -11.03
N PRO A 902 15.16 20.96 -10.68
CA PRO A 902 16.57 21.09 -11.07
C PRO A 902 16.85 20.99 -12.57
N THR A 903 15.93 20.40 -13.36
CA THR A 903 16.08 20.29 -14.82
C THR A 903 15.46 21.44 -15.62
N LEU A 904 14.81 22.41 -14.94
CA LEU A 904 14.34 23.64 -15.57
C LEU A 904 15.40 24.75 -15.47
N LYS A 905 15.58 25.52 -16.54
CA LYS A 905 16.42 26.72 -16.52
C LYS A 905 15.79 27.79 -15.62
N VAL A 906 16.58 28.34 -14.69
CA VAL A 906 16.19 29.46 -13.83
C VAL A 906 15.91 30.69 -14.71
N GLY A 907 14.81 31.40 -14.42
CA GLY A 907 14.47 32.68 -15.06
C GLY A 907 13.62 32.60 -16.34
N GLN A 908 13.20 31.42 -16.81
CA GLN A 908 12.25 31.32 -17.93
C GLN A 908 10.79 31.28 -17.43
N THR A 909 9.99 32.27 -17.84
CA THR A 909 8.52 32.22 -17.77
C THR A 909 8.01 31.30 -18.88
N TRP A 910 7.66 30.06 -18.51
CA TRP A 910 7.22 29.03 -19.45
C TRP A 910 5.77 29.26 -19.90
N THR A 911 5.59 30.04 -20.96
CA THR A 911 4.36 30.02 -21.78
C THR A 911 4.28 28.70 -22.53
N VAL A 912 3.07 28.11 -22.64
CA VAL A 912 2.90 26.87 -23.41
C VAL A 912 2.68 27.23 -24.87
N GLU A 913 3.61 26.84 -25.75
CA GLU A 913 3.41 26.93 -27.20
C GLU A 913 2.08 26.27 -27.59
N LYS A 914 1.20 27.03 -28.25
CA LYS A 914 -0.14 26.58 -28.64
C LYS A 914 -0.09 25.63 -29.83
N ALA A 915 0.11 24.34 -29.52
CA ALA A 915 -0.12 23.19 -30.41
C ALA A 915 -1.54 22.63 -30.24
#